data_AF-A0A8S4FL53-F1
#
_entry.id   AF-A0A8S4FL53-F1
#
_cell.length_a   1.000
_cell.length_b   1.000
_cell.length_c   1.000
_cell.angle_alpha   90.00
_cell.angle_beta   90.00
_cell.angle_gamma   90.00
#
_symmetry.space_group_name_H-M   'P 1'
#
loop_
_entity.id
_entity.type
_entity.pdbx_description
1 polymer ?
#
loop_
_entity_poly.entity_id
_entity_poly.type
_entity_poly.pdbx_seq_one_letter_code
_entity_poly.pdbx_strand_id
1 'polypeptide(L)'
;MTAFLTKGRLLNRFQSGFRSGHSTTTALLKVTEDIRCAMEDRRVTVLVLVDFSNAFNAVDHDLLLAALECHKISVPAVSWFSSYLRGRQQAIRNGPSVVSDWADLTAGVPQGGILSPLLFSTFINFVTCNLHCSYHLYADDLQIYSHAKIDDLDAGIAAVNGDLAEILRWSQYFGISVNPKKCQSIIVGSSRLLSCLDYTTVPPVQFDGRVIPFSPTVNDLGLIIDEHLSWEQQLDKVSRKVYASLHSLLRLKNFLPQHTKLALVNSLLLPILDYADVCYLDLTEVLLNKLERLLNTCIRFVFGLPAAVSFPWGSSQINLVDTPGHIDFTMEVEQSLAVLDGAVVVLDASAGVEAQTLTVWRQAAGYRVPRLLYLNKMDRSDADEVACVKSIEEKLDATPLLLHTPVRHEGKLIGLLDLLNLEEIIWTQGRGQKYTRRKLTEKEDGHVWESTMTGHRHLVDTISSLDDNLADIIIQEESLDNIQSKDITAAIRRCTIDMKGFPIVCGSSYKNIGVQTLMDAVVDYLPSPDQCNELYRCFDKDLSARAFKVQHDDQRGVLTFLRLYSGEISKGQKIYNLGQDQSEQTGILYVALADEYKPVEKVTAGNIAVVSGLKVTMTGDLVTSNQTAANKAKTRLTARLSKPEDLERLILPSARQRLNALDEQPDDSEKADILLGIGARVPEPVFLCTIEPPSVAFQTPLETALAELSREDPSLRVVNDDESGQIVLAGMGELHLEIIKERIIREYKIDVELGPLQIAYRETLLGAAQRNFVLERKIGSQKQMVNVTMSAKTVKGVPADKVLRLNKSPESAANLAHVWTRHMTAVKQGVSTALLHGPKLGCKMVDVQVTLHWLEVGRGTSDSVVSAAVVQCLRKVFSEAESILLEPVMSLEVVVPESHSARVLADLTRRRADLQQVHVRRGDKVIECLAPLSELLGYSSALRSLSSGLASFTMEFHSNRQMTPYDEEKAIKAVTGF
;
A
#
# COMPACT_ATOMS: atom_id res chain seq x y z
N MET A 1 -16.54 -52.60 -27.87
CA MET A 1 -17.64 -52.31 -26.92
C MET A 1 -18.11 -50.86 -27.03
N THR A 2 -17.25 -49.85 -26.86
CA THR A 2 -17.63 -48.42 -26.95
C THR A 2 -18.38 -48.08 -28.24
N ALA A 3 -17.84 -48.44 -29.41
CA ALA A 3 -18.52 -48.21 -30.70
C ALA A 3 -19.91 -48.88 -30.81
N PHE A 4 -20.09 -50.05 -30.18
CA PHE A 4 -21.37 -50.76 -30.13
C PHE A 4 -22.37 -50.02 -29.24
N LEU A 5 -21.95 -49.62 -28.03
CA LEU A 5 -22.79 -48.86 -27.10
C LEU A 5 -23.20 -47.50 -27.69
N THR A 6 -22.28 -46.81 -28.36
CA THR A 6 -22.56 -45.52 -29.03
C THR A 6 -23.48 -45.68 -30.24
N LYS A 7 -23.20 -46.63 -31.15
CA LYS A 7 -24.01 -46.85 -32.35
C LYS A 7 -25.42 -47.36 -32.00
N GLY A 8 -25.53 -48.18 -30.96
CA GLY A 8 -26.80 -48.70 -30.44
C GLY A 8 -27.58 -47.72 -29.55
N ARG A 9 -27.03 -46.54 -29.23
CA ARG A 9 -27.61 -45.57 -28.27
C ARG A 9 -27.99 -46.22 -26.93
N LEU A 10 -27.15 -47.14 -26.47
CA LEU A 10 -27.37 -47.95 -25.26
C LEU A 10 -26.94 -47.24 -23.97
N LEU A 11 -26.16 -46.16 -24.09
CA LEU A 11 -25.84 -45.29 -22.97
C LEU A 11 -26.82 -44.12 -22.93
N ASN A 12 -27.26 -43.74 -21.74
CA ASN A 12 -28.13 -42.58 -21.55
C ASN A 12 -27.47 -41.32 -22.13
N ARG A 13 -28.26 -40.50 -22.86
CA ARG A 13 -27.79 -39.22 -23.41
C ARG A 13 -27.26 -38.29 -22.31
N PHE A 14 -27.87 -38.31 -21.13
CA PHE A 14 -27.51 -37.50 -19.95
C PHE A 14 -26.54 -38.22 -18.99
N GLN A 15 -25.76 -39.18 -19.48
CA GLN A 15 -24.60 -39.73 -18.76
C GLN A 15 -23.33 -39.20 -19.44
N SER A 16 -22.52 -38.41 -18.76
CA SER A 16 -21.25 -37.83 -19.29
C SER A 16 -20.00 -38.59 -18.82
N GLY A 17 -20.10 -39.38 -17.75
CA GLY A 17 -18.97 -40.16 -17.24
C GLY A 17 -18.48 -41.22 -18.24
N PHE A 18 -17.15 -41.37 -18.32
CA PHE A 18 -16.47 -42.40 -19.12
C PHE A 18 -16.82 -42.43 -20.62
N ARG A 19 -17.23 -41.30 -21.18
CA ARG A 19 -17.59 -41.17 -22.60
C ARG A 19 -16.64 -40.25 -23.35
N SER A 20 -16.34 -40.64 -24.59
CA SER A 20 -15.57 -39.80 -25.50
C SER A 20 -16.30 -38.50 -25.78
N GLY A 21 -15.59 -37.37 -25.70
CA GLY A 21 -16.13 -36.03 -25.93
C GLY A 21 -16.96 -35.45 -24.77
N HIS A 22 -17.01 -36.14 -23.63
CA HIS A 22 -17.65 -35.66 -22.41
C HIS A 22 -16.63 -35.45 -21.29
N SER A 23 -16.89 -34.48 -20.41
CA SER A 23 -16.10 -34.15 -19.23
C SER A 23 -17.02 -33.75 -18.06
N THR A 24 -16.45 -33.53 -16.87
CA THR A 24 -17.20 -32.93 -15.75
C THR A 24 -17.80 -31.58 -16.16
N THR A 25 -17.05 -30.76 -16.89
CA THR A 25 -17.51 -29.48 -17.45
C THR A 25 -18.73 -29.64 -18.34
N THR A 26 -18.78 -30.67 -19.20
CA THR A 26 -19.98 -30.87 -20.05
C THR A 26 -21.23 -31.24 -19.26
N ALA A 27 -21.08 -31.95 -18.13
CA ALA A 27 -22.20 -32.26 -17.24
C ALA A 27 -22.67 -31.01 -16.51
N LEU A 28 -21.73 -30.27 -15.91
CA LEU A 28 -21.99 -29.00 -15.22
C LEU A 28 -22.66 -27.99 -16.15
N LEU A 29 -22.12 -27.80 -17.35
CA LEU A 29 -22.63 -26.82 -18.32
C LEU A 29 -24.12 -27.06 -18.63
N LYS A 30 -24.53 -28.31 -18.80
CA LYS A 30 -25.93 -28.65 -19.07
C LYS A 30 -26.84 -28.30 -17.90
N VAL A 31 -26.43 -28.60 -16.67
CA VAL A 31 -27.22 -28.29 -15.46
C VAL A 31 -27.29 -26.78 -15.23
N THR A 32 -26.14 -26.09 -15.29
CA THR A 32 -26.09 -24.63 -15.10
C THR A 32 -26.87 -23.88 -16.16
N GLU A 33 -26.84 -24.34 -17.42
CA GLU A 33 -27.59 -23.70 -18.50
C GLU A 33 -29.10 -23.91 -18.35
N ASP A 34 -29.55 -25.09 -17.94
CA ASP A 34 -30.97 -25.31 -17.65
C ASP A 34 -31.46 -24.42 -16.51
N ILE A 35 -30.63 -24.25 -15.46
CA ILE A 35 -30.91 -23.32 -14.36
C ILE A 35 -31.03 -21.89 -14.89
N ARG A 36 -30.10 -21.44 -15.75
CA ARG A 36 -30.16 -20.10 -16.36
C ARG A 36 -31.43 -19.90 -17.19
N CYS A 37 -31.74 -20.84 -18.09
CA CYS A 37 -32.96 -20.77 -18.89
C CYS A 37 -34.22 -20.72 -18.00
N ALA A 38 -34.23 -21.47 -16.90
CA ALA A 38 -35.33 -21.41 -15.94
C ALA A 38 -35.42 -20.04 -15.24
N MET A 39 -34.30 -19.42 -14.87
CA MET A 39 -34.26 -18.08 -14.29
C MET A 39 -34.77 -17.01 -15.27
N GLU A 40 -34.40 -17.10 -16.55
CA GLU A 40 -34.91 -16.22 -17.62
C GLU A 40 -36.44 -16.34 -17.76
N ASP A 41 -36.97 -17.56 -17.65
CA ASP A 41 -38.40 -17.87 -17.64
C ASP A 41 -39.12 -17.52 -16.32
N ARG A 42 -38.42 -16.86 -15.37
CA ARG A 42 -38.91 -16.51 -14.03
C ARG A 42 -39.33 -17.72 -13.20
N ARG A 43 -38.64 -18.84 -13.35
CA ARG A 43 -38.79 -20.06 -12.55
C ARG A 43 -37.62 -20.21 -11.58
N VAL A 44 -37.84 -20.94 -10.49
CA VAL A 44 -36.81 -21.39 -9.57
C VAL A 44 -36.49 -22.85 -9.84
N THR A 45 -35.26 -23.27 -9.56
CA THR A 45 -34.81 -24.65 -9.75
C THR A 45 -34.53 -25.29 -8.40
N VAL A 46 -35.18 -26.42 -8.13
CA VAL A 46 -34.86 -27.28 -6.99
C VAL A 46 -33.84 -28.30 -7.47
N LEU A 47 -32.61 -28.23 -6.99
CA LEU A 47 -31.51 -29.13 -7.36
C LEU A 47 -31.13 -30.01 -6.17
N VAL A 48 -31.00 -31.32 -6.42
CA VAL A 48 -30.54 -32.31 -5.47
C VAL A 48 -29.36 -33.08 -6.06
N LEU A 49 -28.25 -33.12 -5.30
CA LEU A 49 -27.06 -33.89 -5.60
C LEU A 49 -27.10 -35.18 -4.79
N VAL A 50 -27.11 -36.33 -5.47
CA VAL A 50 -27.20 -37.65 -4.85
C VAL A 50 -25.81 -38.31 -4.79
N ASP A 51 -25.36 -38.66 -3.59
CA ASP A 51 -24.05 -39.31 -3.34
C ASP A 51 -24.24 -40.83 -3.13
N PHE A 52 -23.76 -41.63 -4.07
CA PHE A 52 -23.73 -43.09 -3.92
C PHE A 52 -22.48 -43.53 -3.16
N SER A 53 -22.66 -44.40 -2.16
CA SER A 53 -21.56 -44.92 -1.38
C SER A 53 -20.91 -46.12 -2.05
N ASN A 54 -19.62 -46.00 -2.34
CA ASN A 54 -18.76 -47.08 -2.81
C ASN A 54 -19.30 -47.78 -4.07
N ALA A 55 -19.92 -47.01 -4.98
CA ALA A 55 -20.75 -47.52 -6.07
C ALA A 55 -20.02 -48.54 -6.96
N PHE A 56 -18.76 -48.28 -7.31
CA PHE A 56 -17.95 -49.18 -8.15
C PHE A 56 -17.73 -50.56 -7.54
N ASN A 57 -17.58 -50.63 -6.20
CA ASN A 57 -17.28 -51.87 -5.49
C ASN A 57 -18.56 -52.62 -5.09
N ALA A 58 -19.72 -51.98 -5.15
CA ALA A 58 -21.02 -52.55 -4.77
C ALA A 58 -21.75 -53.27 -5.92
N VAL A 59 -21.26 -53.16 -7.17
CA VAL A 59 -21.94 -53.74 -8.34
C VAL A 59 -21.89 -55.27 -8.30
N ASP A 60 -23.03 -55.92 -8.04
CA ASP A 60 -23.14 -57.38 -8.09
C ASP A 60 -22.82 -57.93 -9.49
N HIS A 61 -21.99 -58.98 -9.55
CA HIS A 61 -21.53 -59.55 -10.82
C HIS A 61 -22.65 -60.20 -11.63
N ASP A 62 -23.59 -60.87 -10.98
CA ASP A 62 -24.68 -61.56 -11.66
C ASP A 62 -25.71 -60.57 -12.20
N LEU A 63 -26.03 -59.52 -11.42
CA LEU A 63 -26.87 -58.41 -11.89
C LEU A 63 -26.22 -57.64 -13.04
N LEU A 64 -24.91 -57.43 -13.00
CA LEU A 64 -24.17 -56.80 -14.10
C LEU A 64 -24.22 -57.65 -15.38
N LEU A 65 -24.04 -58.97 -15.28
CA LEU A 65 -24.14 -59.85 -16.44
C LEU A 65 -25.56 -59.88 -17.02
N ALA A 66 -26.59 -59.93 -16.17
CA ALA A 66 -27.98 -59.82 -16.61
C ALA A 66 -28.27 -58.46 -17.28
N ALA A 67 -27.72 -57.38 -16.74
CA ALA A 67 -27.79 -56.05 -17.36
C ALA A 67 -27.18 -56.03 -18.77
N LEU A 68 -26.06 -56.71 -19.00
CA LEU A 68 -25.44 -56.81 -20.33
C LEU A 68 -26.30 -57.63 -21.31
N GLU A 69 -26.96 -58.68 -20.84
CA GLU A 69 -27.91 -59.47 -21.64
C GLU A 69 -29.14 -58.62 -22.04
N CYS A 70 -29.68 -57.82 -21.12
CA CYS A 70 -30.76 -56.86 -21.41
C CYS A 70 -30.38 -55.85 -22.51
N HIS A 71 -29.10 -55.45 -22.57
CA HIS A 71 -28.56 -54.60 -23.64
C HIS A 71 -28.32 -55.33 -24.97
N LYS A 72 -28.76 -56.59 -25.10
CA LYS A 72 -28.62 -57.45 -26.28
C LYS A 72 -27.17 -57.70 -26.67
N ILE A 73 -26.25 -57.74 -25.69
CA ILE A 73 -24.88 -58.18 -25.92
C ILE A 73 -24.89 -59.69 -26.17
N SER A 74 -24.15 -60.15 -27.18
CA SER A 74 -24.15 -61.55 -27.59
C SER A 74 -23.69 -62.48 -26.46
N VAL A 75 -24.32 -63.64 -26.33
CA VAL A 75 -24.01 -64.67 -25.30
C VAL A 75 -22.50 -64.99 -25.19
N PRO A 76 -21.73 -65.16 -26.29
CA PRO A 76 -20.27 -65.38 -26.18
C PRO A 76 -19.51 -64.23 -25.50
N ALA A 77 -19.92 -62.99 -25.74
CA ALA A 77 -19.31 -61.82 -25.12
C ALA A 77 -19.67 -61.70 -23.63
N VAL A 78 -20.91 -62.04 -23.25
CA VAL A 78 -21.32 -62.12 -21.84
C VAL A 78 -20.51 -63.19 -21.09
N SER A 79 -20.24 -64.34 -21.73
CA SER A 79 -19.36 -65.38 -21.17
C SER A 79 -17.93 -64.88 -20.92
N TRP A 80 -17.37 -64.07 -21.84
CA TRP A 80 -16.08 -63.42 -21.61
C TRP A 80 -16.09 -62.44 -20.43
N PHE A 81 -17.15 -61.64 -20.28
CA PHE A 81 -17.28 -60.76 -19.11
C PHE A 81 -17.44 -61.54 -17.81
N SER A 82 -18.17 -62.66 -17.83
CA SER A 82 -18.31 -63.56 -16.68
C SER A 82 -16.94 -64.12 -16.27
N SER A 83 -16.14 -64.59 -17.24
CA SER A 83 -14.76 -65.03 -16.99
C SER A 83 -13.86 -63.90 -16.51
N TYR A 84 -14.09 -62.65 -16.95
CA TYR A 84 -13.31 -61.50 -16.50
C TYR A 84 -13.64 -61.13 -15.04
N LEU A 85 -14.89 -61.25 -14.59
CA LEU A 85 -15.31 -60.82 -13.26
C LEU A 85 -15.09 -61.89 -12.18
N ARG A 86 -15.33 -63.17 -12.51
CA ARG A 86 -15.32 -64.29 -11.55
C ARG A 86 -13.91 -64.81 -11.23
N GLY A 87 -13.79 -65.52 -10.10
CA GLY A 87 -12.56 -66.21 -9.68
C GLY A 87 -11.46 -65.29 -9.14
N ARG A 88 -11.83 -64.06 -8.75
CA ARG A 88 -10.90 -63.07 -8.18
C ARG A 88 -10.96 -63.11 -6.66
N GLN A 89 -9.80 -62.92 -6.03
CA GLN A 89 -9.67 -62.83 -4.58
C GLN A 89 -8.98 -61.52 -4.19
N GLN A 90 -9.32 -60.98 -3.03
CA GLN A 90 -8.71 -59.78 -2.47
C GLN A 90 -8.29 -59.99 -1.02
N ALA A 91 -7.21 -59.33 -0.59
CA ALA A 91 -6.76 -59.28 0.79
C ALA A 91 -6.26 -57.86 1.12
N ILE A 92 -6.45 -57.42 2.36
CA ILE A 92 -6.04 -56.10 2.84
C ILE A 92 -4.64 -56.23 3.45
N ARG A 93 -3.70 -55.39 3.01
CA ARG A 93 -2.35 -55.31 3.59
C ARG A 93 -2.22 -54.06 4.46
N ASN A 94 -1.93 -54.23 5.75
CA ASN A 94 -1.61 -53.14 6.68
C ASN A 94 -0.11 -53.16 7.02
N GLY A 95 0.66 -52.24 6.44
CA GLY A 95 2.12 -52.24 6.54
C GLY A 95 2.78 -53.39 5.76
N PRO A 96 4.09 -53.62 5.92
CA PRO A 96 4.83 -54.60 5.12
C PRO A 96 4.52 -56.07 5.48
N SER A 97 4.01 -56.35 6.69
CA SER A 97 3.96 -57.70 7.25
C SER A 97 2.57 -58.23 7.61
N VAL A 98 1.52 -57.40 7.64
CA VAL A 98 0.17 -57.85 7.99
C VAL A 98 -0.68 -57.88 6.73
N VAL A 99 -1.11 -59.08 6.32
CA VAL A 99 -2.04 -59.31 5.21
C VAL A 99 -3.23 -60.09 5.77
N SER A 100 -4.45 -59.66 5.45
CA SER A 100 -5.66 -60.39 5.83
C SER A 100 -5.77 -61.72 5.06
N ASP A 101 -6.70 -62.56 5.48
CA ASP A 101 -7.09 -63.72 4.67
C ASP A 101 -7.63 -63.27 3.30
N TRP A 102 -7.45 -64.13 2.31
CA TRP A 102 -8.00 -63.93 0.98
C TRP A 102 -9.52 -64.14 1.02
N ALA A 103 -10.24 -63.15 0.50
CA ALA A 103 -11.70 -63.18 0.34
C ALA A 103 -12.06 -63.18 -1.15
N ASP A 104 -13.02 -64.01 -1.54
CA ASP A 104 -13.55 -64.01 -2.90
C ASP A 104 -14.28 -62.70 -3.21
N LEU A 105 -14.03 -62.14 -4.40
CA LEU A 105 -14.67 -60.93 -4.87
C LEU A 105 -15.97 -61.29 -5.61
N THR A 106 -17.11 -61.13 -4.94
CA THR A 106 -18.44 -61.42 -5.51
C THR A 106 -19.16 -60.18 -6.08
N ALA A 107 -18.64 -58.99 -5.78
CA ALA A 107 -19.18 -57.72 -6.25
C ALA A 107 -18.05 -56.74 -6.58
N GLY A 108 -18.37 -55.77 -7.43
CA GLY A 108 -17.52 -54.68 -7.84
C GLY A 108 -16.90 -54.88 -9.22
N VAL A 109 -16.70 -53.77 -9.94
CA VAL A 109 -15.92 -53.77 -11.19
C VAL A 109 -14.43 -53.56 -10.86
N PRO A 110 -13.50 -54.29 -11.52
CA PRO A 110 -12.08 -54.22 -11.19
C PRO A 110 -11.49 -52.79 -11.30
N GLN A 111 -10.96 -52.25 -10.21
CA GLN A 111 -10.32 -50.93 -10.24
C GLN A 111 -9.09 -50.93 -11.17
N GLY A 112 -8.95 -49.87 -11.97
CA GLY A 112 -7.86 -49.74 -12.95
C GLY A 112 -8.02 -50.57 -14.24
N GLY A 113 -9.09 -51.37 -14.37
CA GLY A 113 -9.38 -52.12 -15.58
C GLY A 113 -9.92 -51.23 -16.71
N ILE A 114 -9.45 -51.41 -17.94
CA ILE A 114 -9.86 -50.62 -19.12
C ILE A 114 -11.38 -50.75 -19.41
N LEU A 115 -11.97 -51.92 -19.09
CA LEU A 115 -13.39 -52.21 -19.34
C LEU A 115 -14.30 -51.82 -18.18
N SER A 116 -13.76 -51.65 -16.98
CA SER A 116 -14.53 -51.44 -15.75
C SER A 116 -15.40 -50.19 -15.78
N PRO A 117 -14.95 -49.03 -16.30
CA PRO A 117 -15.80 -47.86 -16.39
C PRO A 117 -16.98 -48.03 -17.36
N LEU A 118 -16.78 -48.75 -18.47
CA LEU A 118 -17.86 -49.03 -19.42
C LEU A 118 -18.89 -49.98 -18.83
N LEU A 119 -18.46 -51.01 -18.11
CA LEU A 119 -19.34 -51.94 -17.41
C LEU A 119 -20.15 -51.23 -16.31
N PHE A 120 -19.49 -50.36 -15.55
CA PHE A 120 -20.17 -49.53 -14.57
C PHE A 120 -21.20 -48.60 -15.23
N SER A 121 -20.82 -47.88 -16.29
CA SER A 121 -21.74 -47.02 -17.05
C SER A 121 -22.97 -47.78 -17.55
N THR A 122 -22.80 -49.01 -18.08
CA THR A 122 -23.95 -49.81 -18.53
C THR A 122 -24.88 -50.22 -17.41
N PHE A 123 -24.37 -50.38 -16.19
CA PHE A 123 -25.15 -50.73 -15.01
C PHE A 123 -25.85 -49.52 -14.40
N ILE A 124 -25.10 -48.46 -14.08
CA ILE A 124 -25.65 -47.27 -13.40
C ILE A 124 -26.73 -46.58 -14.24
N ASN A 125 -26.70 -46.71 -15.58
CA ASN A 125 -27.75 -46.17 -16.45
C ASN A 125 -29.16 -46.59 -16.05
N PHE A 126 -29.35 -47.78 -15.46
CA PHE A 126 -30.67 -48.24 -15.05
C PHE A 126 -31.31 -47.39 -13.94
N VAL A 127 -30.51 -46.63 -13.17
CA VAL A 127 -31.04 -45.71 -12.15
C VAL A 127 -31.94 -44.62 -12.75
N THR A 128 -31.71 -44.32 -14.04
CA THR A 128 -32.40 -43.25 -14.74
C THR A 128 -33.69 -43.68 -15.45
N CYS A 129 -34.03 -44.97 -15.46
CA CYS A 129 -35.13 -45.50 -16.26
C CYS A 129 -36.53 -44.99 -15.85
N ASN A 130 -36.71 -44.64 -14.58
CA ASN A 130 -37.99 -44.24 -14.00
C ASN A 130 -37.99 -42.80 -13.44
N LEU A 131 -36.99 -41.98 -13.81
CA LEU A 131 -36.93 -40.59 -13.35
C LEU A 131 -37.79 -39.69 -14.23
N HIS A 132 -38.56 -38.81 -13.61
CA HIS A 132 -39.46 -37.86 -14.28
C HIS A 132 -38.91 -36.44 -14.34
N CYS A 133 -38.10 -36.05 -13.36
CA CYS A 133 -37.41 -34.77 -13.32
C CYS A 133 -36.25 -34.74 -14.33
N SER A 134 -35.74 -33.53 -14.58
CA SER A 134 -34.48 -33.40 -15.31
C SER A 134 -33.35 -33.96 -14.47
N TYR A 135 -32.38 -34.60 -15.12
CA TYR A 135 -31.22 -35.15 -14.44
C TYR A 135 -29.99 -35.11 -15.33
N HIS A 136 -28.83 -35.16 -14.69
CA HIS A 136 -27.58 -35.47 -15.33
C HIS A 136 -26.80 -36.45 -14.46
N LEU A 137 -26.12 -37.40 -15.09
CA LEU A 137 -25.23 -38.34 -14.44
C LEU A 137 -23.78 -38.10 -14.92
N TYR A 138 -22.84 -38.11 -13.99
CA TYR A 138 -21.41 -38.18 -14.27
C TYR A 138 -20.81 -39.31 -13.44
N ALA A 139 -20.55 -40.45 -14.08
CA ALA A 139 -20.15 -41.67 -13.38
C ALA A 139 -21.22 -42.05 -12.32
N ASP A 140 -20.90 -41.98 -11.04
CA ASP A 140 -21.80 -42.18 -9.91
C ASP A 140 -22.46 -40.88 -9.40
N ASP A 141 -21.94 -39.70 -9.72
CA ASP A 141 -22.55 -38.42 -9.31
C ASP A 141 -23.84 -38.16 -10.09
N LEU A 142 -24.98 -38.13 -9.40
CA LEU A 142 -26.30 -37.92 -10.00
C LEU A 142 -26.88 -36.56 -9.55
N GLN A 143 -27.05 -35.66 -10.52
CA GLN A 143 -27.78 -34.40 -10.38
C GLN A 143 -29.24 -34.59 -10.78
N ILE A 144 -30.19 -34.19 -9.93
CA ILE A 144 -31.63 -34.22 -10.22
C ILE A 144 -32.22 -32.88 -9.93
N TYR A 145 -33.01 -32.34 -10.85
CA TYR A 145 -33.59 -31.02 -10.70
C TYR A 145 -34.93 -30.86 -11.38
N SER A 146 -35.75 -30.00 -10.78
CA SER A 146 -37.06 -29.60 -11.29
C SER A 146 -37.18 -28.09 -11.32
N HIS A 147 -37.81 -27.55 -12.36
CA HIS A 147 -38.06 -26.12 -12.51
C HIS A 147 -39.53 -25.83 -12.24
N ALA A 148 -39.79 -24.96 -11.28
CA ALA A 148 -41.15 -24.57 -10.89
C ALA A 148 -41.28 -23.05 -10.80
N LYS A 149 -42.50 -22.54 -10.99
CA LYS A 149 -42.83 -21.18 -10.54
C LYS A 149 -42.90 -21.18 -9.02
N ILE A 150 -42.71 -20.02 -8.39
CA ILE A 150 -42.79 -19.90 -6.93
C ILE A 150 -44.13 -20.43 -6.40
N ASP A 151 -45.23 -20.09 -7.08
CA ASP A 151 -46.58 -20.52 -6.70
C ASP A 151 -46.78 -22.05 -6.79
N ASP A 152 -45.97 -22.73 -7.62
CA ASP A 152 -46.04 -24.18 -7.87
C ASP A 152 -44.80 -24.92 -7.29
N LEU A 153 -44.03 -24.28 -6.40
CA LEU A 153 -42.77 -24.82 -5.89
C LEU A 153 -42.98 -26.16 -5.17
N ASP A 154 -44.08 -26.30 -4.42
CA ASP A 154 -44.45 -27.52 -3.70
C ASP A 154 -44.60 -28.71 -4.66
N ALA A 155 -45.18 -28.50 -5.84
CA ALA A 155 -45.31 -29.53 -6.87
C ALA A 155 -43.93 -29.89 -7.46
N GLY A 156 -43.05 -28.90 -7.63
CA GLY A 156 -41.66 -29.11 -8.04
C GLY A 156 -40.88 -29.98 -7.05
N ILE A 157 -41.00 -29.70 -5.75
CA ILE A 157 -40.35 -30.48 -4.68
C ILE A 157 -40.97 -31.87 -4.56
N ALA A 158 -42.29 -32.00 -4.70
CA ALA A 158 -42.97 -33.29 -4.71
C ALA A 158 -42.49 -34.19 -5.87
N ALA A 159 -42.25 -33.61 -7.05
CA ALA A 159 -41.69 -34.34 -8.19
C ALA A 159 -40.28 -34.87 -7.89
N VAL A 160 -39.41 -34.03 -7.31
CA VAL A 160 -38.05 -34.44 -6.93
C VAL A 160 -38.09 -35.53 -5.85
N ASN A 161 -38.94 -35.39 -4.83
CA ASN A 161 -39.12 -36.42 -3.80
C ASN A 161 -39.64 -37.75 -4.36
N GLY A 162 -40.50 -37.70 -5.39
CA GLY A 162 -40.96 -38.89 -6.12
C GLY A 162 -39.80 -39.64 -6.79
N ASP A 163 -38.95 -38.92 -7.52
CA ASP A 163 -37.76 -39.49 -8.16
C ASP A 163 -36.73 -40.03 -7.15
N LEU A 164 -36.54 -39.33 -6.03
CA LEU A 164 -35.71 -39.80 -4.92
C LEU A 164 -36.22 -41.13 -4.33
N ALA A 165 -37.54 -41.33 -4.27
CA ALA A 165 -38.13 -42.59 -3.84
C ALA A 165 -37.89 -43.73 -4.86
N GLU A 166 -37.94 -43.44 -6.16
CA GLU A 166 -37.57 -44.42 -7.20
C GLU A 166 -36.09 -44.80 -7.12
N ILE A 167 -35.21 -43.84 -6.84
CA ILE A 167 -33.77 -44.10 -6.63
C ILE A 167 -33.55 -44.98 -5.40
N LEU A 168 -34.29 -44.76 -4.32
CA LEU A 168 -34.21 -45.59 -3.12
C LEU A 168 -34.64 -47.04 -3.44
N ARG A 169 -35.72 -47.24 -4.19
CA ARG A 169 -36.15 -48.58 -4.63
C ARG A 169 -35.09 -49.24 -5.51
N TRP A 170 -34.53 -48.50 -6.46
CA TRP A 170 -33.45 -48.97 -7.31
C TRP A 170 -32.22 -49.37 -6.49
N SER A 171 -31.81 -48.51 -5.55
CA SER A 171 -30.70 -48.73 -4.62
C SER A 171 -30.87 -50.00 -3.79
N GLN A 172 -32.05 -50.22 -3.22
CA GLN A 172 -32.39 -51.42 -2.45
C GLN A 172 -32.40 -52.69 -3.31
N TYR A 173 -32.89 -52.61 -4.55
CA TYR A 173 -32.95 -53.75 -5.46
C TYR A 173 -31.58 -54.16 -5.98
N PHE A 174 -30.75 -53.18 -6.34
CA PHE A 174 -29.44 -53.41 -6.97
C PHE A 174 -28.26 -53.42 -5.99
N GLY A 175 -28.51 -53.21 -4.69
CA GLY A 175 -27.51 -53.29 -3.63
C GLY A 175 -26.52 -52.13 -3.56
N ILE A 176 -26.76 -51.01 -4.26
CA ILE A 176 -25.89 -49.83 -4.20
C ILE A 176 -26.46 -48.83 -3.20
N SER A 177 -25.82 -48.70 -2.03
CA SER A 177 -26.25 -47.76 -1.00
C SER A 177 -26.05 -46.30 -1.39
N VAL A 178 -27.03 -45.45 -1.06
CA VAL A 178 -26.92 -43.98 -1.12
C VAL A 178 -26.57 -43.44 0.27
N ASN A 179 -25.84 -42.33 0.35
CA ASN A 179 -25.53 -41.67 1.63
C ASN A 179 -26.36 -40.39 1.82
N PRO A 180 -27.48 -40.45 2.58
CA PRO A 180 -28.36 -39.29 2.74
C PRO A 180 -27.68 -38.10 3.43
N LYS A 181 -26.60 -38.34 4.21
CA LYS A 181 -25.87 -37.26 4.91
C LYS A 181 -24.94 -36.47 3.98
N LYS A 182 -24.54 -37.07 2.85
CA LYS A 182 -23.69 -36.44 1.86
C LYS A 182 -24.47 -35.85 0.70
N CYS A 183 -25.73 -36.27 0.51
CA CYS A 183 -26.63 -35.61 -0.44
C CYS A 183 -26.82 -34.14 -0.05
N GLN A 184 -26.90 -33.28 -1.06
CA GLN A 184 -27.07 -31.84 -0.88
C GLN A 184 -28.29 -31.37 -1.67
N SER A 185 -29.05 -30.41 -1.14
CA SER A 185 -30.16 -29.78 -1.86
C SER A 185 -30.03 -28.25 -1.82
N ILE A 186 -30.49 -27.60 -2.89
CA ILE A 186 -30.48 -26.15 -3.04
C ILE A 186 -31.66 -25.69 -3.89
N ILE A 187 -32.16 -24.50 -3.61
CA ILE A 187 -33.10 -23.79 -4.48
C ILE A 187 -32.32 -22.66 -5.14
N VAL A 188 -32.26 -22.65 -6.47
CA VAL A 188 -31.52 -21.65 -7.25
C VAL A 188 -32.50 -20.77 -8.00
N GLY A 189 -32.29 -19.45 -7.96
CA GLY A 189 -33.15 -18.48 -8.61
C GLY A 189 -32.63 -17.04 -8.51
N SER A 190 -33.29 -16.12 -9.21
CA SER A 190 -32.93 -14.69 -9.10
C SER A 190 -33.24 -14.15 -7.70
N SER A 191 -32.46 -13.18 -7.22
CA SER A 191 -32.65 -12.60 -5.87
C SER A 191 -34.08 -12.06 -5.66
N ARG A 192 -34.72 -11.55 -6.72
CA ARG A 192 -36.13 -11.13 -6.68
C ARG A 192 -37.07 -12.28 -6.37
N LEU A 193 -36.90 -13.43 -7.04
CA LEU A 193 -37.74 -14.59 -6.85
C LEU A 193 -37.50 -15.23 -5.48
N LEU A 194 -36.23 -15.39 -5.08
CA LEU A 194 -35.89 -16.00 -3.80
C LEU A 194 -36.30 -15.13 -2.61
N SER A 195 -36.32 -13.80 -2.74
CA SER A 195 -36.82 -12.91 -1.67
C SER A 195 -38.30 -13.09 -1.32
N CYS A 196 -39.07 -13.75 -2.21
CA CYS A 196 -40.47 -14.07 -1.97
C CYS A 196 -40.68 -15.42 -1.27
N LEU A 197 -39.60 -16.20 -1.05
CA LEU A 197 -39.69 -17.52 -0.42
C LEU A 197 -39.54 -17.41 1.10
N ASP A 198 -40.45 -18.07 1.80
CA ASP A 198 -40.31 -18.34 3.24
C ASP A 198 -39.92 -19.81 3.44
N TYR A 199 -38.63 -20.05 3.68
CA TYR A 199 -38.07 -21.39 3.90
C TYR A 199 -38.70 -22.16 5.07
N THR A 200 -39.44 -21.50 5.97
CA THR A 200 -40.18 -22.20 7.04
C THR A 200 -41.46 -22.87 6.54
N THR A 201 -41.98 -22.44 5.38
CA THR A 201 -43.23 -22.95 4.79
C THR A 201 -42.99 -23.89 3.61
N VAL A 202 -41.78 -23.89 3.02
CA VAL A 202 -41.40 -24.77 1.91
C VAL A 202 -41.32 -26.24 2.37
N PRO A 203 -41.92 -27.20 1.64
CA PRO A 203 -41.85 -28.61 1.99
C PRO A 203 -40.41 -29.14 1.92
N PRO A 204 -40.01 -30.06 2.82
CA PRO A 204 -38.66 -30.59 2.83
C PRO A 204 -38.41 -31.55 1.66
N VAL A 205 -37.17 -31.53 1.15
CA VAL A 205 -36.65 -32.64 0.35
C VAL A 205 -36.36 -33.81 1.28
N GLN A 206 -36.85 -35.00 0.95
CA GLN A 206 -36.71 -36.20 1.78
C GLN A 206 -36.12 -37.37 1.00
N PHE A 207 -35.17 -38.06 1.63
CA PHE A 207 -34.58 -39.29 1.12
C PHE A 207 -34.47 -40.31 2.26
N ASP A 208 -35.02 -41.51 2.08
CA ASP A 208 -35.01 -42.60 3.09
C ASP A 208 -35.54 -42.15 4.47
N GLY A 209 -36.65 -41.39 4.47
CA GLY A 209 -37.27 -40.86 5.70
C GLY A 209 -36.46 -39.76 6.41
N ARG A 210 -35.34 -39.32 5.83
CA ARG A 210 -34.52 -38.21 6.35
C ARG A 210 -34.71 -36.95 5.51
N VAL A 211 -34.76 -35.81 6.19
CA VAL A 211 -34.81 -34.50 5.54
C VAL A 211 -33.41 -34.11 5.07
N ILE A 212 -33.29 -33.76 3.79
CA ILE A 212 -32.09 -33.13 3.22
C ILE A 212 -32.31 -31.61 3.28
N PRO A 213 -31.60 -30.88 4.15
CA PRO A 213 -31.81 -29.45 4.32
C PRO A 213 -31.33 -28.68 3.09
N PHE A 214 -32.09 -27.65 2.71
CA PHE A 214 -31.65 -26.70 1.71
C PHE A 214 -30.45 -25.91 2.24
N SER A 215 -29.36 -25.94 1.48
CA SER A 215 -28.14 -25.19 1.77
C SER A 215 -28.06 -23.98 0.83
N PRO A 216 -27.53 -22.83 1.30
CA PRO A 216 -27.30 -21.67 0.42
C PRO A 216 -26.24 -21.94 -0.65
N THR A 217 -25.41 -22.98 -0.45
CA THR A 217 -24.42 -23.43 -1.43
C THR A 217 -24.29 -24.95 -1.49
N VAL A 218 -23.94 -25.47 -2.67
CA VAL A 218 -23.67 -26.89 -2.91
C VAL A 218 -22.40 -27.06 -3.73
N ASN A 219 -21.75 -28.23 -3.63
CA ASN A 219 -20.55 -28.56 -4.38
C ASN A 219 -20.87 -29.65 -5.40
N ASP A 220 -21.02 -29.27 -6.66
CA ASP A 220 -21.32 -30.18 -7.77
C ASP A 220 -20.08 -30.37 -8.65
N LEU A 221 -19.59 -31.61 -8.76
CA LEU A 221 -18.41 -31.98 -9.55
C LEU A 221 -17.20 -31.02 -9.34
N GLY A 222 -17.01 -30.50 -8.13
CA GLY A 222 -15.92 -29.59 -7.76
C GLY A 222 -16.21 -28.09 -7.88
N LEU A 223 -17.36 -27.71 -8.45
CA LEU A 223 -17.86 -26.35 -8.60
C LEU A 223 -18.81 -25.99 -7.44
N ILE A 224 -18.56 -24.86 -6.77
CA ILE A 224 -19.50 -24.34 -5.77
C ILE A 224 -20.60 -23.55 -6.48
N ILE A 225 -21.84 -23.98 -6.31
CA ILE A 225 -23.04 -23.33 -6.82
C ILE A 225 -23.75 -22.69 -5.63
N ASP A 226 -24.02 -21.38 -5.71
CA ASP A 226 -24.83 -20.64 -4.74
C ASP A 226 -26.27 -20.41 -5.23
N GLU A 227 -27.16 -20.05 -4.30
CA GLU A 227 -28.60 -19.86 -4.57
C GLU A 227 -28.90 -18.80 -5.65
N HIS A 228 -27.98 -17.87 -5.90
CA HIS A 228 -28.13 -16.81 -6.89
C HIS A 228 -27.35 -17.07 -8.18
N LEU A 229 -26.61 -18.18 -8.27
CA LEU A 229 -25.68 -18.45 -9.35
C LEU A 229 -24.65 -17.31 -9.55
N SER A 230 -24.22 -16.68 -8.44
CA SER A 230 -23.33 -15.51 -8.44
C SER A 230 -21.86 -15.83 -8.63
N TRP A 231 -21.44 -17.06 -8.29
CA TRP A 231 -20.07 -17.58 -8.40
C TRP A 231 -19.04 -16.96 -7.44
N GLU A 232 -19.46 -16.13 -6.48
CA GLU A 232 -18.55 -15.43 -5.58
C GLU A 232 -17.71 -16.41 -4.72
N GLN A 233 -18.38 -17.35 -4.06
CA GLN A 233 -17.70 -18.33 -3.20
C GLN A 233 -16.80 -19.29 -3.99
N GLN A 234 -17.18 -19.62 -5.23
CA GLN A 234 -16.36 -20.42 -6.13
C GLN A 234 -15.07 -19.69 -6.48
N LEU A 235 -15.15 -18.40 -6.82
CA LEU A 235 -13.98 -17.59 -7.13
C LEU A 235 -13.09 -17.35 -5.91
N ASP A 236 -13.65 -17.28 -4.70
CA ASP A 236 -12.86 -17.25 -3.45
C ASP A 236 -12.07 -18.53 -3.23
N LYS A 237 -12.68 -19.70 -3.49
CA LYS A 237 -12.01 -20.99 -3.42
C LYS A 237 -10.88 -21.10 -4.47
N VAL A 238 -11.16 -20.71 -5.71
CA VAL A 238 -10.16 -20.67 -6.80
C VAL A 238 -9.01 -19.73 -6.43
N SER A 239 -9.31 -18.51 -5.99
CA SER A 239 -8.31 -17.51 -5.56
C SER A 239 -7.39 -18.05 -4.48
N ARG A 240 -7.96 -18.62 -3.40
CA ARG A 240 -7.18 -19.20 -2.29
C ARG A 240 -6.26 -20.32 -2.77
N LYS A 241 -6.74 -21.20 -3.65
CA LYS A 241 -5.96 -22.34 -4.16
C LYS A 241 -4.83 -21.90 -5.08
N VAL A 242 -5.09 -20.92 -5.95
CA VAL A 242 -4.07 -20.31 -6.83
C VAL A 242 -3.02 -19.60 -5.99
N TYR A 243 -3.41 -18.77 -5.02
CA TYR A 243 -2.44 -18.09 -4.15
C TYR A 243 -1.60 -19.06 -3.31
N ALA A 244 -2.19 -20.11 -2.74
CA ALA A 244 -1.44 -21.11 -1.98
C ALA A 244 -0.39 -21.83 -2.84
N SER A 245 -0.78 -22.20 -4.07
CA SER A 245 0.11 -22.86 -5.03
C SER A 245 1.20 -21.90 -5.52
N LEU A 246 0.83 -20.68 -5.87
CA LEU A 246 1.74 -19.63 -6.33
C LEU A 246 2.72 -19.21 -5.23
N HIS A 247 2.29 -19.13 -3.97
CA HIS A 247 3.17 -18.84 -2.83
C HIS A 247 4.28 -19.90 -2.68
N SER A 248 3.94 -21.17 -2.91
CA SER A 248 4.92 -22.26 -2.90
C SER A 248 5.92 -22.13 -4.06
N LEU A 249 5.44 -21.73 -5.25
CA LEU A 249 6.28 -21.50 -6.43
C LEU A 249 7.16 -20.24 -6.31
N LEU A 250 6.67 -19.18 -5.65
CA LEU A 250 7.40 -17.94 -5.43
C LEU A 250 8.70 -18.17 -4.64
N ARG A 251 8.73 -19.14 -3.72
CA ARG A 251 9.95 -19.55 -3.00
C ARG A 251 11.03 -20.12 -3.91
N LEU A 252 10.63 -20.71 -5.03
CA LEU A 252 11.52 -21.31 -6.02
C LEU A 252 11.83 -20.36 -7.20
N LYS A 253 11.22 -19.16 -7.23
CA LYS A 253 11.29 -18.22 -8.37
C LYS A 253 12.72 -17.90 -8.83
N ASN A 254 13.67 -17.75 -7.92
CA ASN A 254 15.04 -17.38 -8.28
C ASN A 254 15.88 -18.55 -8.82
N PHE A 255 15.44 -19.79 -8.60
CA PHE A 255 16.14 -21.01 -9.02
C PHE A 255 15.57 -21.60 -10.33
N LEU A 256 14.46 -21.06 -10.82
CA LEU A 256 13.74 -21.59 -11.96
C LEU A 256 13.95 -20.71 -13.21
N PRO A 257 14.41 -21.30 -14.34
CA PRO A 257 14.40 -20.62 -15.63
C PRO A 257 12.99 -20.18 -16.03
N GLN A 258 12.87 -19.12 -16.84
CA GLN A 258 11.57 -18.60 -17.31
C GLN A 258 10.70 -19.68 -17.99
N HIS A 259 11.28 -20.53 -18.83
CA HIS A 259 10.57 -21.65 -19.46
C HIS A 259 10.01 -22.63 -18.41
N THR A 260 10.76 -22.91 -17.35
CA THR A 260 10.30 -23.78 -16.25
C THR A 260 9.22 -23.10 -15.43
N LYS A 261 9.31 -21.78 -15.18
CA LYS A 261 8.24 -21.01 -14.54
C LYS A 261 6.95 -21.05 -15.36
N LEU A 262 7.05 -20.86 -16.68
CA LEU A 262 5.92 -20.95 -17.59
C LEU A 262 5.31 -22.36 -17.56
N ALA A 263 6.14 -23.41 -17.62
CA ALA A 263 5.68 -24.79 -17.49
C ALA A 263 4.98 -25.06 -16.15
N LEU A 264 5.50 -24.51 -15.04
CA LEU A 264 4.90 -24.65 -13.71
C LEU A 264 3.56 -23.90 -13.59
N VAL A 265 3.47 -22.69 -14.14
CA VAL A 265 2.20 -21.96 -14.19
C VAL A 265 1.17 -22.71 -15.03
N ASN A 266 1.56 -23.17 -16.24
CA ASN A 266 0.67 -23.91 -17.13
C ASN A 266 0.24 -25.28 -16.58
N SER A 267 1.06 -25.91 -15.74
CA SER A 267 0.76 -27.24 -15.19
C SER A 267 0.10 -27.22 -13.82
N LEU A 268 0.32 -26.19 -13.00
CA LEU A 268 -0.15 -26.15 -11.61
C LEU A 268 -1.19 -25.07 -11.34
N LEU A 269 -1.13 -23.92 -12.03
CA LEU A 269 -2.00 -22.78 -11.75
C LEU A 269 -3.11 -22.64 -12.80
N LEU A 270 -2.76 -22.70 -14.08
CA LEU A 270 -3.73 -22.55 -15.17
C LEU A 270 -4.85 -23.60 -15.12
N PRO A 271 -4.59 -24.90 -14.81
CA PRO A 271 -5.66 -25.88 -14.68
C PRO A 271 -6.64 -25.61 -13.54
N ILE A 272 -6.26 -24.79 -12.54
CA ILE A 272 -7.17 -24.36 -11.47
C ILE A 272 -8.09 -23.24 -11.95
N LEU A 273 -7.57 -22.34 -12.80
CA LEU A 273 -8.30 -21.21 -13.37
C LEU A 273 -9.26 -21.66 -14.49
N ASP A 274 -8.80 -22.59 -15.34
CA ASP A 274 -9.53 -23.08 -16.52
C ASP A 274 -10.58 -24.15 -16.17
N TYR A 275 -10.61 -24.64 -14.92
CA TYR A 275 -11.53 -25.71 -14.55
C TYR A 275 -12.98 -25.21 -14.56
N ALA A 276 -13.76 -25.65 -15.54
CA ALA A 276 -15.17 -25.32 -15.71
C ALA A 276 -15.45 -23.81 -15.81
N ASP A 277 -14.49 -23.04 -16.33
CA ASP A 277 -14.61 -21.60 -16.62
C ASP A 277 -15.81 -21.24 -17.50
N VAL A 278 -16.15 -22.09 -18.46
CA VAL A 278 -17.32 -21.95 -19.32
C VAL A 278 -18.65 -21.91 -18.52
N CYS A 279 -18.68 -22.49 -17.33
CA CYS A 279 -19.89 -22.51 -16.49
C CYS A 279 -20.20 -21.15 -15.86
N TYR A 280 -19.27 -20.19 -15.84
CA TYR A 280 -19.45 -18.87 -15.22
C TYR A 280 -18.97 -17.74 -16.15
N LEU A 281 -19.39 -17.75 -17.42
CA LEU A 281 -19.05 -16.68 -18.37
C LEU A 281 -19.75 -15.34 -18.09
N ASP A 282 -20.75 -15.33 -17.21
CA ASP A 282 -21.64 -14.22 -16.84
C ASP A 282 -21.21 -13.49 -15.55
N LEU A 283 -19.92 -13.52 -15.22
CA LEU A 283 -19.39 -12.83 -14.03
C LEU A 283 -19.63 -11.32 -14.08
N THR A 284 -19.88 -10.75 -12.90
CA THR A 284 -19.84 -9.30 -12.71
C THR A 284 -18.42 -8.77 -12.95
N GLU A 285 -18.31 -7.50 -13.35
CA GLU A 285 -17.01 -6.86 -13.60
C GLU A 285 -16.08 -6.91 -12.37
N VAL A 286 -16.65 -6.84 -11.16
CA VAL A 286 -15.91 -6.96 -9.89
C VAL A 286 -15.23 -8.32 -9.78
N LEU A 287 -15.97 -9.40 -10.08
CA LEU A 287 -15.46 -10.77 -10.01
C LEU A 287 -14.49 -11.09 -11.16
N LEU A 288 -14.74 -10.53 -12.35
CA LEU A 288 -13.83 -10.64 -13.48
C LEU A 288 -12.47 -9.98 -13.18
N ASN A 289 -12.47 -8.76 -12.62
CA ASN A 289 -11.26 -8.07 -12.19
C ASN A 289 -10.45 -8.87 -11.16
N LYS A 290 -11.12 -9.65 -10.31
CA LYS A 290 -10.46 -10.52 -9.32
C LYS A 290 -9.70 -11.67 -9.99
N LEU A 291 -10.29 -12.31 -11.00
CA LEU A 291 -9.62 -13.32 -11.83
C LEU A 291 -8.46 -12.72 -12.63
N GLU A 292 -8.66 -11.53 -13.21
CA GLU A 292 -7.61 -10.84 -13.97
C GLU A 292 -6.40 -10.51 -13.08
N ARG A 293 -6.61 -10.09 -11.83
CA ARG A 293 -5.52 -9.89 -10.86
C ARG A 293 -4.73 -11.17 -10.59
N LEU A 294 -5.38 -12.33 -10.49
CA LEU A 294 -4.71 -13.61 -10.33
C LEU A 294 -3.85 -13.96 -11.54
N LEU A 295 -4.42 -13.82 -12.75
CA LEU A 295 -3.70 -14.03 -14.01
C LEU A 295 -2.49 -13.10 -14.12
N ASN A 296 -2.67 -11.81 -13.82
CA ASN A 296 -1.59 -10.83 -13.80
C ASN A 296 -0.51 -11.21 -12.78
N THR A 297 -0.87 -11.77 -11.63
CA THR A 297 0.11 -12.23 -10.63
C THR A 297 0.90 -13.45 -11.12
N CYS A 298 0.25 -14.39 -11.81
CA CYS A 298 0.92 -15.51 -12.47
C CYS A 298 1.90 -15.02 -13.55
N ILE A 299 1.49 -14.04 -14.36
CA ILE A 299 2.34 -13.37 -15.35
C ILE A 299 3.55 -12.72 -14.65
N ARG A 300 3.34 -11.96 -13.57
CA ARG A 300 4.44 -11.37 -12.77
C ARG A 300 5.39 -12.41 -12.18
N PHE A 301 4.92 -13.62 -11.85
CA PHE A 301 5.79 -14.71 -11.41
C PHE A 301 6.68 -15.23 -12.55
N VAL A 302 6.12 -15.39 -13.76
CA VAL A 302 6.85 -15.84 -14.95
C VAL A 302 7.87 -14.79 -15.40
N PHE A 303 7.46 -13.52 -15.48
CA PHE A 303 8.23 -12.44 -16.09
C PHE A 303 8.97 -11.53 -15.10
N GLY A 304 8.69 -11.63 -13.79
CA GLY A 304 9.43 -10.97 -12.71
C GLY A 304 9.22 -9.46 -12.62
N LEU A 305 8.21 -8.98 -11.88
CA LEU A 305 7.91 -7.54 -11.83
C LEU A 305 7.64 -6.88 -10.40
N PRO A 306 8.56 -6.04 -9.78
CA PRO A 306 8.39 -4.88 -8.77
C PRO A 306 8.20 -3.33 -9.04
N ALA A 307 7.85 -2.53 -8.02
CA ALA A 307 7.78 -1.05 -8.12
C ALA A 307 9.09 -0.27 -7.79
N ALA A 308 9.81 0.20 -8.83
CA ALA A 308 10.57 1.46 -8.94
C ALA A 308 11.17 1.49 -10.36
N VAL A 309 10.50 2.20 -11.27
CA VAL A 309 10.64 1.87 -12.69
C VAL A 309 11.66 2.78 -13.35
N SER A 310 12.90 2.29 -13.48
CA SER A 310 13.81 2.80 -14.51
C SER A 310 13.46 2.14 -15.84
N PHE A 311 13.04 2.92 -16.84
CA PHE A 311 12.68 2.41 -18.16
C PHE A 311 13.10 3.38 -19.28
N PRO A 312 13.40 2.86 -20.47
CA PRO A 312 13.71 3.70 -21.62
C PRO A 312 12.42 4.28 -22.23
N TRP A 313 12.44 5.55 -22.61
CA TRP A 313 11.44 6.20 -23.45
C TRP A 313 12.14 7.02 -24.53
N GLY A 314 11.93 6.65 -25.80
CA GLY A 314 12.69 7.24 -26.91
C GLY A 314 14.20 7.01 -26.76
N SER A 315 14.99 8.09 -26.78
CA SER A 315 16.44 8.08 -26.55
C SER A 315 16.83 8.34 -25.08
N SER A 316 15.85 8.44 -24.18
CA SER A 316 16.04 8.88 -22.79
C SER A 316 15.76 7.74 -21.80
N GLN A 317 16.43 7.77 -20.65
CA GLN A 317 16.18 6.87 -19.53
C GLN A 317 15.37 7.63 -18.47
N ILE A 318 14.19 7.12 -18.11
CA ILE A 318 13.32 7.72 -17.10
C ILE A 318 13.41 6.87 -15.84
N ASN A 319 13.69 7.53 -14.71
CA ASN A 319 13.70 6.92 -13.39
C ASN A 319 12.47 7.42 -12.63
N LEU A 320 11.42 6.60 -12.57
CA LEU A 320 10.17 6.97 -11.92
C LEU A 320 10.22 6.65 -10.42
N VAL A 321 9.94 7.66 -9.60
CA VAL A 321 9.69 7.51 -8.16
C VAL A 321 8.23 7.86 -7.90
N ASP A 322 7.46 6.88 -7.45
CA ASP A 322 6.07 7.08 -7.07
C ASP A 322 6.01 7.48 -5.59
N THR A 323 5.27 8.55 -5.28
CA THR A 323 5.19 9.13 -3.93
C THR A 323 3.76 9.03 -3.39
N PRO A 324 3.56 8.71 -2.10
CA PRO A 324 2.23 8.70 -1.50
C PRO A 324 1.59 10.10 -1.52
N GLY A 325 0.33 10.21 -1.92
CA GLY A 325 -0.40 11.49 -2.02
C GLY A 325 -1.05 11.98 -0.71
N HIS A 326 -0.74 11.38 0.44
CA HIS A 326 -1.41 11.67 1.72
C HIS A 326 -0.54 12.52 2.67
N ILE A 327 -1.18 13.42 3.42
CA ILE A 327 -0.53 14.34 4.36
C ILE A 327 0.22 13.65 5.51
N ASP A 328 -0.19 12.44 5.91
CA ASP A 328 0.46 11.70 6.99
C ASP A 328 1.82 11.12 6.58
N PHE A 329 2.16 11.15 5.28
CA PHE A 329 3.45 10.72 4.73
C PHE A 329 4.29 11.89 4.20
N THR A 330 4.13 13.07 4.80
CA THR A 330 4.90 14.27 4.44
C THR A 330 6.40 14.01 4.40
N MET A 331 6.94 13.18 5.28
CA MET A 331 8.36 12.82 5.23
C MET A 331 8.73 11.98 4.00
N GLU A 332 7.96 10.96 3.61
CA GLU A 332 8.27 10.18 2.40
C GLU A 332 8.16 11.05 1.14
N VAL A 333 7.18 11.97 1.11
CA VAL A 333 7.02 12.96 0.02
C VAL A 333 8.19 13.93 -0.02
N GLU A 334 8.58 14.52 1.11
CA GLU A 334 9.72 15.46 1.17
C GLU A 334 11.04 14.81 0.79
N GLN A 335 11.29 13.58 1.27
CA GLN A 335 12.52 12.85 0.95
C GLN A 335 12.57 12.48 -0.53
N SER A 336 11.42 12.16 -1.13
CA SER A 336 11.32 11.92 -2.57
C SER A 336 11.54 13.21 -3.36
N LEU A 337 10.90 14.32 -2.98
CA LEU A 337 11.08 15.61 -3.64
C LEU A 337 12.52 16.12 -3.58
N ALA A 338 13.27 15.80 -2.53
CA ALA A 338 14.68 16.18 -2.40
C ALA A 338 15.62 15.48 -3.40
N VAL A 339 15.20 14.36 -4.00
CA VAL A 339 16.02 13.60 -4.97
C VAL A 339 15.55 13.69 -6.42
N LEU A 340 14.34 14.22 -6.65
CA LEU A 340 13.75 14.36 -7.97
C LEU A 340 14.31 15.57 -8.72
N ASP A 341 14.61 15.39 -10.02
CA ASP A 341 14.99 16.51 -10.89
C ASP A 341 13.73 17.23 -11.44
N GLY A 342 12.61 16.52 -11.59
CA GLY A 342 11.33 17.06 -12.05
C GLY A 342 10.16 16.22 -11.53
N ALA A 343 8.96 16.80 -11.53
CA ALA A 343 7.76 16.15 -11.00
C ALA A 343 6.57 16.25 -11.96
N VAL A 344 5.72 15.21 -11.95
CA VAL A 344 4.43 15.18 -12.64
C VAL A 344 3.31 15.25 -11.60
N VAL A 345 2.58 16.36 -11.56
CA VAL A 345 1.45 16.58 -10.67
C VAL A 345 0.19 16.10 -11.36
N VAL A 346 -0.40 15.00 -10.87
CA VAL A 346 -1.63 14.42 -11.42
C VAL A 346 -2.85 15.04 -10.75
N LEU A 347 -3.79 15.54 -11.55
CA LEU A 347 -5.06 16.10 -11.09
C LEU A 347 -6.22 15.26 -11.61
N ASP A 348 -7.28 15.13 -10.81
CA ASP A 348 -8.57 14.60 -11.29
C ASP A 348 -9.29 15.70 -12.08
N ALA A 349 -9.51 15.46 -13.37
CA ALA A 349 -10.13 16.44 -14.26
C ALA A 349 -11.58 16.82 -13.90
N SER A 350 -12.24 16.04 -13.03
CA SER A 350 -13.58 16.38 -12.52
C SER A 350 -13.53 17.25 -11.26
N ALA A 351 -12.45 17.16 -10.46
CA ALA A 351 -12.34 17.85 -9.17
C ALA A 351 -11.43 19.08 -9.21
N GLY A 352 -10.45 19.11 -10.13
CA GLY A 352 -9.44 20.16 -10.21
C GLY A 352 -8.42 20.08 -9.08
N VAL A 353 -8.02 21.24 -8.55
CA VAL A 353 -7.02 21.31 -7.47
C VAL A 353 -7.68 21.12 -6.10
N GLU A 354 -7.22 20.11 -5.38
CA GLU A 354 -7.66 19.78 -4.02
C GLU A 354 -6.66 20.25 -2.97
N ALA A 355 -7.03 20.18 -1.70
CA ALA A 355 -6.19 20.64 -0.59
C ALA A 355 -4.87 19.86 -0.47
N GLN A 356 -4.90 18.55 -0.71
CA GLN A 356 -3.69 17.72 -0.71
C GLN A 356 -2.74 18.14 -1.85
N THR A 357 -3.29 18.49 -3.01
CA THR A 357 -2.51 19.02 -4.14
C THR A 357 -1.77 20.30 -3.74
N LEU A 358 -2.40 21.20 -2.98
CA LEU A 358 -1.77 22.44 -2.51
C LEU A 358 -0.56 22.18 -1.62
N THR A 359 -0.66 21.21 -0.71
CA THR A 359 0.44 20.83 0.18
C THR A 359 1.64 20.33 -0.61
N VAL A 360 1.43 19.36 -1.51
CA VAL A 360 2.49 18.79 -2.36
C VAL A 360 3.07 19.86 -3.29
N TRP A 361 2.23 20.76 -3.81
CA TRP A 361 2.68 21.88 -4.65
C TRP A 361 3.61 22.84 -3.91
N ARG A 362 3.26 23.20 -2.65
CA ARG A 362 4.11 24.05 -1.79
C ARG A 362 5.42 23.35 -1.43
N GLN A 363 5.37 22.06 -1.10
CA GLN A 363 6.57 21.28 -0.81
C GLN A 363 7.52 21.22 -2.03
N ALA A 364 6.99 20.92 -3.22
CA ALA A 364 7.78 20.89 -4.45
C ALA A 364 8.39 22.26 -4.79
N ALA A 365 7.66 23.36 -4.54
CA ALA A 365 8.20 24.71 -4.66
C ALA A 365 9.33 24.98 -3.65
N GLY A 366 9.22 24.46 -2.42
CA GLY A 366 10.25 24.55 -1.38
C GLY A 366 11.58 23.89 -1.76
N TYR A 367 11.54 22.85 -2.60
CA TYR A 367 12.71 22.17 -3.15
C TYR A 367 13.11 22.66 -4.56
N ARG A 368 12.42 23.67 -5.11
CA ARG A 368 12.63 24.19 -6.48
C ARG A 368 12.56 23.12 -7.57
N VAL A 369 11.62 22.19 -7.46
CA VAL A 369 11.43 21.12 -8.44
C VAL A 369 10.55 21.62 -9.59
N PRO A 370 11.05 21.63 -10.85
CA PRO A 370 10.23 21.89 -12.04
C PRO A 370 9.10 20.87 -12.19
N ARG A 371 7.93 21.34 -12.64
CA ARG A 371 6.69 20.57 -12.57
C ARG A 371 5.93 20.59 -13.88
N LEU A 372 5.32 19.46 -14.21
CA LEU A 372 4.35 19.29 -15.28
C LEU A 372 3.03 18.84 -14.68
N LEU A 373 1.89 19.32 -15.19
CA LEU A 373 0.57 18.91 -14.73
C LEU A 373 -0.08 17.93 -15.72
N TYR A 374 -0.70 16.88 -15.17
CA TYR A 374 -1.47 15.91 -15.94
C TYR A 374 -2.93 15.87 -15.47
N LEU A 375 -3.85 16.33 -16.32
CA LEU A 375 -5.29 16.25 -16.07
C LEU A 375 -5.77 14.84 -16.45
N ASN A 376 -5.96 14.00 -15.45
CA ASN A 376 -6.34 12.60 -15.61
C ASN A 376 -7.85 12.41 -15.46
N LYS A 377 -8.35 11.24 -15.87
CA LYS A 377 -9.78 10.86 -15.87
C LYS A 377 -10.67 11.72 -16.77
N MET A 378 -10.11 12.25 -17.86
CA MET A 378 -10.88 13.00 -18.87
C MET A 378 -12.01 12.18 -19.52
N ASP A 379 -12.04 10.86 -19.34
CA ASP A 379 -13.11 9.99 -19.81
C ASP A 379 -14.42 10.11 -19.01
N ARG A 380 -14.38 10.73 -17.82
CA ARG A 380 -15.59 11.00 -17.04
C ARG A 380 -16.48 12.06 -17.72
N SER A 381 -17.78 11.97 -17.47
CA SER A 381 -18.77 12.90 -18.01
C SER A 381 -18.72 14.30 -17.39
N ASP A 382 -18.23 14.39 -16.16
CA ASP A 382 -18.07 15.62 -15.37
C ASP A 382 -16.64 16.22 -15.47
N ALA A 383 -15.78 15.65 -16.32
CA ALA A 383 -14.42 16.16 -16.53
C ALA A 383 -14.39 17.36 -17.46
N ASP A 384 -13.78 18.45 -17.01
CA ASP A 384 -13.71 19.74 -17.71
C ASP A 384 -12.30 20.34 -17.61
N GLU A 385 -11.63 20.45 -18.76
CA GLU A 385 -10.28 20.99 -18.84
C GLU A 385 -10.22 22.49 -18.51
N VAL A 386 -11.24 23.28 -18.90
CA VAL A 386 -11.28 24.73 -18.70
C VAL A 386 -11.46 25.05 -17.22
N ALA A 387 -12.36 24.32 -16.56
CA ALA A 387 -12.56 24.44 -15.11
C ALA A 387 -11.30 24.07 -14.33
N CYS A 388 -10.57 23.03 -14.77
CA CYS A 388 -9.30 22.63 -14.15
C CYS A 388 -8.19 23.67 -14.32
N VAL A 389 -8.02 24.21 -15.54
CA VAL A 389 -7.03 25.28 -15.82
C VAL A 389 -7.30 26.49 -14.94
N LYS A 390 -8.57 26.91 -14.86
CA LYS A 390 -8.98 27.98 -13.96
C LYS A 390 -8.67 27.64 -12.50
N SER A 391 -8.97 26.41 -12.05
CA SER A 391 -8.66 25.97 -10.69
C SER A 391 -7.14 25.97 -10.39
N ILE A 392 -6.28 25.76 -11.39
CA ILE A 392 -4.82 25.81 -11.24
C ILE A 392 -4.37 27.25 -11.03
N GLU A 393 -4.80 28.17 -11.89
CA GLU A 393 -4.56 29.60 -11.73
C GLU A 393 -5.06 30.06 -10.36
N GLU A 394 -6.26 29.62 -9.98
CA GLU A 394 -7.01 30.05 -8.82
C GLU A 394 -6.55 29.46 -7.47
N LYS A 395 -6.01 28.26 -7.43
CA LYS A 395 -5.60 27.65 -6.15
C LYS A 395 -4.08 27.61 -6.01
N LEU A 396 -3.36 27.32 -7.09
CA LEU A 396 -1.91 27.14 -7.06
C LEU A 396 -1.12 28.42 -7.28
N ASP A 397 -1.77 29.49 -7.77
CA ASP A 397 -1.12 30.75 -8.15
C ASP A 397 0.00 30.53 -9.19
N ALA A 398 -0.34 29.74 -10.21
CA ALA A 398 0.59 29.24 -11.22
C ALA A 398 0.08 29.59 -12.61
N THR A 399 0.98 29.94 -13.54
CA THR A 399 0.63 30.23 -14.94
C THR A 399 0.55 28.93 -15.75
N PRO A 400 -0.66 28.47 -16.15
CA PRO A 400 -0.84 27.22 -16.89
C PRO A 400 -0.43 27.37 -18.35
N LEU A 401 0.27 26.38 -18.89
CA LEU A 401 0.60 26.29 -20.32
C LEU A 401 -0.11 25.06 -20.91
N LEU A 402 -1.37 25.25 -21.35
CA LEU A 402 -2.19 24.16 -21.88
C LEU A 402 -1.66 23.67 -23.23
N LEU A 403 -1.26 22.40 -23.31
CA LEU A 403 -0.70 21.81 -24.54
C LEU A 403 -1.70 20.94 -25.29
N HIS A 404 -2.68 20.35 -24.58
CA HIS A 404 -3.64 19.43 -25.15
C HIS A 404 -5.08 19.79 -24.78
N THR A 405 -6.00 19.66 -25.73
CA THR A 405 -7.45 19.68 -25.49
C THR A 405 -8.10 18.34 -25.86
N PRO A 406 -9.15 17.91 -25.14
CA PRO A 406 -9.76 16.60 -25.37
C PRO A 406 -10.61 16.56 -26.65
N VAL A 407 -10.50 15.48 -27.43
CA VAL A 407 -11.41 15.18 -28.54
C VAL A 407 -12.47 14.19 -28.07
N ARG A 408 -13.73 14.61 -28.12
CA ARG A 408 -14.88 13.79 -27.75
C ARG A 408 -15.75 13.47 -28.95
N HIS A 409 -16.19 12.22 -29.04
CA HIS A 409 -17.20 11.77 -30.01
C HIS A 409 -18.35 11.12 -29.25
N GLU A 410 -19.58 11.61 -29.46
CA GLU A 410 -20.78 11.19 -28.71
C GLU A 410 -20.59 11.22 -27.17
N GLY A 411 -19.88 12.24 -26.67
CA GLY A 411 -19.56 12.41 -25.24
C GLY A 411 -18.41 11.54 -24.71
N LYS A 412 -17.89 10.59 -25.50
CA LYS A 412 -16.76 9.73 -25.11
C LYS A 412 -15.43 10.33 -25.58
N LEU A 413 -14.41 10.27 -24.72
CA LEU A 413 -13.04 10.64 -25.08
C LEU A 413 -12.46 9.64 -26.09
N ILE A 414 -12.04 10.13 -27.25
CA ILE A 414 -11.43 9.32 -28.33
C ILE A 414 -10.01 9.74 -28.69
N GLY A 415 -9.61 10.96 -28.33
CA GLY A 415 -8.34 11.54 -28.73
C GLY A 415 -8.03 12.86 -28.04
N LEU A 416 -6.95 13.50 -28.49
CA LEU A 416 -6.46 14.79 -28.01
C LEU A 416 -6.06 15.66 -29.21
N LEU A 417 -6.24 16.98 -29.10
CA LEU A 417 -5.65 17.95 -30.03
C LEU A 417 -4.36 18.49 -29.42
N ASP A 418 -3.27 18.42 -30.16
CA ASP A 418 -1.99 19.02 -29.82
C ASP A 418 -1.97 20.47 -30.30
N LEU A 419 -2.01 21.39 -29.33
CA LEU A 419 -2.01 22.83 -29.59
C LEU A 419 -0.65 23.33 -30.06
N LEU A 420 0.45 22.58 -29.89
CA LEU A 420 1.79 23.00 -30.32
C LEU A 420 2.03 22.71 -31.80
N ASN A 421 1.68 21.51 -32.23
CA ASN A 421 1.92 21.06 -33.61
C ASN A 421 0.69 21.24 -34.51
N LEU A 422 -0.46 21.63 -33.95
CA LEU A 422 -1.76 21.71 -34.62
C LEU A 422 -2.15 20.35 -35.23
N GLU A 423 -2.00 19.29 -34.43
CA GLU A 423 -2.28 17.91 -34.83
C GLU A 423 -3.41 17.30 -33.99
N GLU A 424 -4.28 16.54 -34.65
CA GLU A 424 -5.25 15.67 -33.98
C GLU A 424 -4.63 14.29 -33.76
N ILE A 425 -4.69 13.82 -32.52
CA ILE A 425 -4.17 12.52 -32.10
C ILE A 425 -5.35 11.64 -31.67
N ILE A 426 -5.62 10.59 -32.44
CA ILE A 426 -6.71 9.65 -32.16
C ILE A 426 -6.14 8.29 -31.74
N TRP A 427 -6.62 7.76 -30.60
CA TRP A 427 -6.25 6.44 -30.14
C TRP A 427 -7.25 5.40 -30.65
N THR A 428 -6.74 4.34 -31.27
CA THR A 428 -7.59 3.22 -31.70
C THR A 428 -7.97 2.34 -30.50
N GLN A 429 -9.14 1.69 -30.54
CA GLN A 429 -9.58 0.82 -29.45
C GLN A 429 -8.55 -0.30 -29.20
N GLY A 430 -7.91 -0.30 -28.02
CA GLY A 430 -6.83 -1.21 -27.64
C GLY A 430 -6.04 -0.73 -26.42
N ARG A 431 -4.90 -1.38 -26.12
CA ARG A 431 -4.02 -1.04 -24.96
C ARG A 431 -3.11 0.18 -25.20
N GLY A 432 -3.58 1.20 -25.94
CA GLY A 432 -2.81 2.42 -26.22
C GLY A 432 -1.59 2.27 -27.15
N GLN A 433 -1.37 1.12 -27.78
CA GLN A 433 -0.19 0.86 -28.63
C GLN A 433 -0.26 1.50 -30.02
N LYS A 434 -1.45 1.83 -30.51
CA LYS A 434 -1.67 2.38 -31.85
C LYS A 434 -2.52 3.65 -31.76
N TYR A 435 -1.90 4.77 -32.12
CA TYR A 435 -2.55 6.06 -32.29
C TYR A 435 -2.10 6.68 -33.61
N THR A 436 -2.96 7.50 -34.20
CA THR A 436 -2.69 8.21 -35.46
C THR A 436 -2.64 9.69 -35.19
N ARG A 437 -1.58 10.35 -35.69
CA ARG A 437 -1.47 11.82 -35.70
C ARG A 437 -1.87 12.34 -37.08
N ARG A 438 -2.76 13.33 -37.14
CA ARG A 438 -3.26 13.96 -38.36
C ARG A 438 -3.11 15.47 -38.21
N LYS A 439 -2.39 16.13 -39.12
CA LYS A 439 -2.27 17.59 -39.11
C LYS A 439 -3.59 18.24 -39.51
N LEU A 440 -4.06 19.21 -38.71
CA LEU A 440 -5.30 19.92 -38.98
C LEU A 440 -5.13 20.93 -40.10
N THR A 441 -6.16 21.10 -40.93
CA THR A 441 -6.18 22.14 -41.97
C THR A 441 -7.47 22.94 -41.96
N GLU A 442 -7.37 24.24 -42.26
CA GLU A 442 -8.52 25.15 -42.31
C GLU A 442 -9.62 24.66 -43.29
N LYS A 443 -9.22 24.02 -44.39
CA LYS A 443 -10.15 23.55 -45.43
C LYS A 443 -10.97 22.32 -45.04
N GLU A 444 -10.42 21.43 -44.22
CA GLU A 444 -11.03 20.14 -43.91
C GLU A 444 -11.73 20.14 -42.54
N ASP A 445 -11.17 20.83 -41.54
CA ASP A 445 -11.61 20.72 -40.14
C ASP A 445 -12.35 21.97 -39.62
N GLY A 446 -12.40 23.07 -40.40
CA GLY A 446 -13.21 24.26 -40.16
C GLY A 446 -13.19 24.77 -38.71
N HIS A 447 -14.28 24.54 -37.97
CA HIS A 447 -14.45 25.00 -36.59
C HIS A 447 -13.44 24.39 -35.60
N VAL A 448 -13.03 23.12 -35.80
CA VAL A 448 -12.04 22.48 -34.92
C VAL A 448 -10.67 23.15 -35.11
N TRP A 449 -10.31 23.48 -36.34
CA TRP A 449 -9.08 24.21 -36.64
C TRP A 449 -9.09 25.62 -36.03
N GLU A 450 -10.20 26.37 -36.16
CA GLU A 450 -10.32 27.72 -35.59
C GLU A 450 -10.20 27.73 -34.05
N SER A 451 -10.86 26.78 -33.38
CA SER A 451 -10.76 26.62 -31.93
C SER A 451 -9.33 26.25 -31.49
N THR A 452 -8.68 25.32 -32.21
CA THR A 452 -7.30 24.90 -31.93
C THR A 452 -6.32 26.05 -32.14
N MET A 453 -6.47 26.80 -33.24
CA MET A 453 -5.61 27.95 -33.56
C MET A 453 -5.76 29.08 -32.52
N THR A 454 -6.97 29.28 -32.01
CA THR A 454 -7.21 30.22 -30.91
C THR A 454 -6.47 29.79 -29.64
N GLY A 455 -6.53 28.50 -29.29
CA GLY A 455 -5.77 27.94 -28.18
C GLY A 455 -4.25 28.05 -28.38
N HIS A 456 -3.75 27.77 -29.59
CA HIS A 456 -2.35 27.94 -29.96
C HIS A 456 -1.87 29.38 -29.79
N ARG A 457 -2.61 30.37 -30.32
CA ARG A 457 -2.28 31.79 -30.18
C ARG A 457 -2.23 32.22 -28.72
N HIS A 458 -3.21 31.77 -27.92
CA HIS A 458 -3.24 32.07 -26.50
C HIS A 458 -2.04 31.47 -25.75
N LEU A 459 -1.65 30.24 -26.09
CA LEU A 459 -0.47 29.59 -25.53
C LEU A 459 0.81 30.37 -25.90
N VAL A 460 1.01 30.71 -27.16
CA VAL A 460 2.18 31.47 -27.64
C VAL A 460 2.26 32.85 -26.98
N ASP A 461 1.14 33.57 -26.90
CA ASP A 461 1.03 34.87 -26.23
C ASP A 461 1.44 34.77 -24.75
N THR A 462 0.90 33.77 -24.05
CA THR A 462 1.24 33.51 -22.65
C THR A 462 2.74 33.21 -22.49
N ILE A 463 3.33 32.37 -23.34
CA ILE A 463 4.78 32.05 -23.25
C ILE A 463 5.63 33.28 -23.57
N SER A 464 5.24 34.10 -24.54
CA SER A 464 5.96 35.32 -24.91
C SER A 464 6.10 36.31 -23.74
N SER A 465 5.11 36.33 -22.84
CA SER A 465 5.17 37.15 -21.62
C SER A 465 6.16 36.61 -20.56
N LEU A 466 6.55 35.34 -20.67
CA LEU A 466 7.39 34.63 -19.69
C LEU A 466 8.84 34.41 -20.17
N ASP A 467 9.07 34.35 -21.48
CA ASP A 467 10.36 34.07 -22.13
C ASP A 467 10.77 35.16 -23.11
N ASP A 468 11.81 35.92 -22.75
CA ASP A 468 12.32 37.05 -23.53
C ASP A 468 12.80 36.62 -24.93
N ASN A 469 13.39 35.44 -25.06
CA ASN A 469 13.91 34.95 -26.35
C ASN A 469 12.78 34.69 -27.36
N LEU A 470 11.67 34.11 -26.91
CA LEU A 470 10.51 33.90 -27.77
C LEU A 470 9.86 35.25 -28.15
N ALA A 471 9.78 36.19 -27.21
CA ALA A 471 9.29 37.53 -27.49
C ALA A 471 10.11 38.22 -28.60
N ASP A 472 11.43 38.13 -28.54
CA ASP A 472 12.32 38.68 -29.58
C ASP A 472 12.09 38.04 -30.95
N ILE A 473 11.88 36.71 -31.01
CA ILE A 473 11.58 36.00 -32.27
C ILE A 473 10.25 36.47 -32.85
N ILE A 474 9.21 36.62 -32.01
CA ILE A 474 7.88 37.09 -32.43
C ILE A 474 7.95 38.51 -32.99
N ILE A 475 8.72 39.39 -32.32
CA ILE A 475 8.93 40.77 -32.77
C ILE A 475 9.63 40.80 -34.14
N GLN A 476 10.58 39.89 -34.38
CA GLN A 476 11.29 39.80 -35.65
C GLN A 476 10.43 39.24 -36.80
N GLU A 477 9.57 38.26 -36.52
CA GLU A 477 8.71 37.63 -37.54
C GLU A 477 7.40 38.39 -37.80
N GLU A 478 7.08 39.40 -36.98
CA GLU A 478 5.83 40.21 -37.03
C GLU A 478 4.53 39.36 -37.07
N SER A 479 4.58 38.12 -36.58
CA SER A 479 3.44 37.19 -36.61
C SER A 479 3.52 36.18 -35.47
N LEU A 480 2.36 35.88 -34.87
CA LEU A 480 2.20 34.78 -33.93
C LEU A 480 1.96 33.43 -34.62
N ASP A 481 1.67 33.44 -35.92
CA ASP A 481 1.18 32.27 -36.66
C ASP A 481 2.32 31.50 -37.36
N ASN A 482 3.50 32.11 -37.53
CA ASN A 482 4.60 31.57 -38.34
C ASN A 482 5.82 31.08 -37.54
N ILE A 483 5.67 30.91 -36.23
CA ILE A 483 6.78 30.50 -35.35
C ILE A 483 7.07 29.01 -35.51
N GLN A 484 8.34 28.61 -35.55
CA GLN A 484 8.69 27.20 -35.59
C GLN A 484 8.35 26.50 -34.26
N SER A 485 7.72 25.32 -34.33
CA SER A 485 7.37 24.52 -33.14
C SER A 485 8.57 24.23 -32.23
N LYS A 486 9.78 24.14 -32.79
CA LYS A 486 11.02 23.92 -32.02
C LYS A 486 11.33 25.08 -31.07
N ASP A 487 11.10 26.32 -31.51
CA ASP A 487 11.38 27.51 -30.70
C ASP A 487 10.38 27.63 -29.56
N ILE A 488 9.11 27.28 -29.83
CA ILE A 488 8.05 27.19 -28.82
C ILE A 488 8.38 26.10 -27.79
N THR A 489 8.73 24.89 -28.20
CA THR A 489 9.12 23.80 -27.29
C THR A 489 10.31 24.20 -26.43
N ALA A 490 11.32 24.87 -27.00
CA ALA A 490 12.46 25.36 -26.26
C ALA A 490 12.10 26.45 -25.24
N ALA A 491 11.18 27.36 -25.58
CA ALA A 491 10.67 28.38 -24.68
C ALA A 491 9.87 27.78 -23.52
N ILE A 492 8.96 26.83 -23.79
CA ILE A 492 8.21 26.11 -22.75
C ILE A 492 9.17 25.41 -21.79
N ARG A 493 10.21 24.74 -22.31
CA ARG A 493 11.23 24.10 -21.48
C ARG A 493 11.94 25.11 -20.57
N ARG A 494 12.35 26.28 -21.08
CA ARG A 494 12.97 27.34 -20.26
C ARG A 494 12.02 27.83 -19.16
N CYS A 495 10.78 28.16 -19.51
CA CYS A 495 9.75 28.58 -18.55
C CYS A 495 9.46 27.53 -17.47
N THR A 496 9.48 26.25 -17.85
CA THR A 496 9.22 25.12 -16.94
C THR A 496 10.37 24.96 -15.93
N ILE A 497 11.62 25.00 -16.41
CA ILE A 497 12.81 24.89 -15.56
C ILE A 497 12.91 26.09 -14.60
N ASP A 498 12.58 27.29 -15.08
CA ASP A 498 12.54 28.51 -14.26
C ASP A 498 11.29 28.59 -13.35
N MET A 499 10.37 27.62 -13.45
CA MET A 499 9.09 27.57 -12.71
C MET A 499 8.22 28.82 -12.88
N LYS A 500 8.31 29.49 -14.03
CA LYS A 500 7.48 30.66 -14.40
C LYS A 500 6.18 30.26 -15.08
N GLY A 501 6.18 29.13 -15.79
CA GLY A 501 5.01 28.57 -16.46
C GLY A 501 5.04 27.04 -16.40
N PHE A 502 3.85 26.43 -16.32
CA PHE A 502 3.72 25.00 -16.04
C PHE A 502 2.96 24.28 -17.17
N PRO A 503 3.61 23.37 -17.93
CA PRO A 503 2.98 22.60 -18.99
C PRO A 503 1.83 21.74 -18.46
N ILE A 504 0.69 21.76 -19.16
CA ILE A 504 -0.48 20.95 -18.86
C ILE A 504 -0.78 20.03 -20.03
N VAL A 505 -0.81 18.73 -19.74
CA VAL A 505 -1.28 17.69 -20.65
C VAL A 505 -2.51 17.02 -20.06
N CYS A 506 -3.40 16.48 -20.89
CA CYS A 506 -4.63 15.85 -20.43
C CYS A 506 -4.80 14.45 -21.03
N GLY A 507 -5.60 13.60 -20.38
CA GLY A 507 -5.81 12.23 -20.83
C GLY A 507 -6.65 11.38 -19.89
N SER A 508 -6.71 10.09 -20.20
CA SER A 508 -7.31 9.06 -19.36
C SER A 508 -6.34 7.89 -19.23
N SER A 509 -5.70 7.76 -18.07
CA SER A 509 -4.85 6.62 -17.78
C SER A 509 -5.63 5.31 -17.74
N TYR A 510 -6.92 5.34 -17.39
CA TYR A 510 -7.80 4.17 -17.40
C TYR A 510 -8.07 3.67 -18.83
N LYS A 511 -8.30 4.58 -19.78
CA LYS A 511 -8.51 4.24 -21.20
C LYS A 511 -7.21 4.13 -22.00
N ASN A 512 -6.05 4.37 -21.39
CA ASN A 512 -4.74 4.42 -22.05
C ASN A 512 -4.67 5.50 -23.16
N ILE A 513 -5.33 6.63 -22.95
CA ILE A 513 -5.35 7.79 -23.87
C ILE A 513 -4.53 8.90 -23.24
N GLY A 514 -3.57 9.49 -23.97
CA GLY A 514 -2.76 10.61 -23.50
C GLY A 514 -1.55 10.26 -22.63
N VAL A 515 -1.37 8.99 -22.24
CA VAL A 515 -0.19 8.58 -21.46
C VAL A 515 1.09 8.71 -22.31
N GLN A 516 1.04 8.38 -23.60
CA GLN A 516 2.19 8.49 -24.49
C GLN A 516 2.62 9.95 -24.68
N THR A 517 1.66 10.87 -24.86
CA THR A 517 1.95 12.30 -24.99
C THR A 517 2.43 12.91 -23.68
N LEU A 518 1.97 12.41 -22.53
CA LEU A 518 2.55 12.74 -21.22
C LEU A 518 4.03 12.32 -21.15
N MET A 519 4.37 11.11 -21.58
CA MET A 519 5.76 10.64 -21.57
C MET A 519 6.66 11.43 -22.52
N ASP A 520 6.16 11.82 -23.69
CA ASP A 520 6.86 12.74 -24.61
C ASP A 520 7.11 14.10 -23.91
N ALA A 521 6.09 14.67 -23.28
CA ALA A 521 6.17 15.94 -22.56
C ALA A 521 7.15 15.90 -21.36
N VAL A 522 7.27 14.75 -20.68
CA VAL A 522 8.28 14.54 -19.62
C VAL A 522 9.68 14.71 -20.18
N VAL A 523 9.99 14.13 -21.35
CA VAL A 523 11.32 14.26 -21.96
C VAL A 523 11.56 15.68 -22.47
N ASP A 524 10.55 16.28 -23.10
CA ASP A 524 10.68 17.57 -23.77
C ASP A 524 10.80 18.75 -22.79
N TYR A 525 10.06 18.73 -21.67
CA TYR A 525 9.94 19.89 -20.78
C TYR A 525 10.61 19.74 -19.41
N LEU A 526 10.75 18.53 -18.87
CA LEU A 526 11.41 18.35 -17.56
C LEU A 526 12.94 18.34 -17.69
N PRO A 527 13.66 18.80 -16.66
CA PRO A 527 15.11 18.95 -16.71
C PRO A 527 15.84 17.60 -16.71
N SER A 528 17.09 17.64 -17.16
CA SER A 528 18.04 16.55 -16.98
C SER A 528 18.85 16.74 -15.68
N PRO A 529 19.42 15.66 -15.10
CA PRO A 529 20.18 15.74 -13.85
C PRO A 529 21.29 16.80 -13.83
N ASP A 530 21.95 17.06 -14.96
CA ASP A 530 23.08 18.01 -15.04
C ASP A 530 22.65 19.48 -14.86
N GLN A 531 21.36 19.77 -15.07
CA GLN A 531 20.79 21.11 -15.04
C GLN A 531 20.37 21.54 -13.62
N CYS A 532 19.96 20.60 -12.76
CA CYS A 532 19.38 20.90 -11.44
C CYS A 532 20.36 20.77 -10.26
N ASN A 533 21.45 20.01 -10.41
CA ASN A 533 22.29 19.58 -9.29
C ASN A 533 23.49 20.50 -8.98
N GLU A 534 23.31 21.82 -9.12
CA GLU A 534 24.41 22.79 -8.96
C GLU A 534 25.07 22.78 -7.58
N LEU A 535 24.27 22.57 -6.52
CA LEU A 535 24.73 22.49 -5.13
C LEU A 535 25.81 21.41 -4.94
N TYR A 536 25.62 20.25 -5.55
CA TYR A 536 26.50 19.10 -5.38
C TYR A 536 27.77 19.17 -6.25
N ARG A 537 27.92 20.19 -7.10
CA ARG A 537 29.16 20.42 -7.87
C ARG A 537 30.38 20.67 -6.98
N CYS A 538 30.20 20.99 -5.69
CA CYS A 538 31.29 21.12 -4.72
C CYS A 538 32.09 19.82 -4.52
N PHE A 539 31.47 18.66 -4.77
CA PHE A 539 32.10 17.34 -4.73
C PHE A 539 32.95 17.03 -5.97
N ASP A 540 32.82 17.80 -7.07
CA ASP A 540 33.62 17.66 -8.30
C ASP A 540 33.56 16.22 -8.86
N LYS A 541 34.65 15.45 -8.73
CA LYS A 541 34.74 14.06 -9.18
C LYS A 541 34.45 13.02 -8.10
N ASP A 542 34.41 13.45 -6.84
CA ASP A 542 34.14 12.57 -5.72
C ASP A 542 32.64 12.16 -5.71
N LEU A 543 32.35 11.00 -5.14
CA LEU A 543 30.98 10.52 -5.01
C LEU A 543 30.16 11.48 -4.14
N SER A 544 28.99 11.86 -4.62
CA SER A 544 27.94 12.49 -3.81
C SER A 544 26.65 11.75 -4.10
N ALA A 545 26.09 11.10 -3.09
CA ALA A 545 24.80 10.43 -3.23
C ALA A 545 23.94 10.61 -1.97
N ARG A 546 22.63 10.76 -2.14
CA ARG A 546 21.68 10.88 -1.03
C ARG A 546 20.82 9.63 -0.92
N ALA A 547 20.71 9.09 0.28
CA ALA A 547 19.76 8.05 0.60
C ALA A 547 18.36 8.67 0.71
N PHE A 548 17.38 8.15 -0.03
CA PHE A 548 16.01 8.69 0.00
C PHE A 548 14.95 7.64 0.30
N LYS A 549 15.33 6.36 0.25
CA LYS A 549 14.46 5.27 0.67
C LYS A 549 15.33 4.16 1.24
N VAL A 550 14.94 3.63 2.39
CA VAL A 550 15.46 2.38 2.92
C VAL A 550 14.29 1.41 2.94
N GLN A 551 14.54 0.18 2.51
CA GLN A 551 13.53 -0.86 2.46
C GLN A 551 14.13 -2.17 2.95
N HIS A 552 13.42 -2.89 3.80
CA HIS A 552 13.74 -4.28 4.10
C HIS A 552 13.20 -5.24 3.02
N ASP A 553 14.06 -6.10 2.48
CA ASP A 553 13.70 -7.20 1.57
C ASP A 553 14.04 -8.53 2.24
N ASP A 554 13.06 -9.43 2.36
CA ASP A 554 13.17 -10.73 3.04
C ASP A 554 14.35 -11.60 2.56
N GLN A 555 14.81 -11.41 1.32
CA GLN A 555 15.87 -12.23 0.70
C GLN A 555 17.22 -11.51 0.64
N ARG A 556 17.21 -10.20 0.41
CA ARG A 556 18.42 -9.39 0.17
C ARG A 556 18.83 -8.58 1.41
N GLY A 557 18.01 -8.62 2.46
CA GLY A 557 18.16 -7.79 3.64
C GLY A 557 17.87 -6.34 3.31
N VAL A 558 18.62 -5.45 3.95
CA VAL A 558 18.42 -4.01 3.83
C VAL A 558 18.87 -3.49 2.48
N LEU A 559 17.94 -2.88 1.75
CA LEU A 559 18.17 -2.16 0.50
C LEU A 559 18.07 -0.66 0.74
N THR A 560 19.14 0.08 0.43
CA THR A 560 19.18 1.54 0.50
C THR A 560 19.19 2.11 -0.91
N PHE A 561 18.22 2.94 -1.24
CA PHE A 561 18.11 3.64 -2.51
C PHE A 561 18.88 4.96 -2.41
N LEU A 562 19.90 5.08 -3.27
CA LEU A 562 20.78 6.24 -3.35
C LEU A 562 20.56 6.97 -4.67
N ARG A 563 20.30 8.28 -4.60
CA ARG A 563 20.36 9.19 -5.75
C ARG A 563 21.79 9.70 -5.90
N LEU A 564 22.46 9.43 -7.03
CA LEU A 564 23.82 9.90 -7.27
C LEU A 564 23.80 11.27 -7.98
N TYR A 565 24.45 12.27 -7.38
CA TYR A 565 24.58 13.62 -7.93
C TYR A 565 25.93 13.87 -8.60
N SER A 566 27.01 13.30 -8.06
CA SER A 566 28.37 13.40 -8.64
C SER A 566 29.15 12.11 -8.44
N GLY A 567 30.16 11.91 -9.30
CA GLY A 567 31.03 10.74 -9.25
C GLY A 567 30.31 9.44 -9.62
N GLU A 568 30.80 8.34 -9.06
CA GLU A 568 30.35 6.99 -9.35
C GLU A 568 30.49 6.10 -8.12
N ILE A 569 29.63 5.09 -8.04
CA ILE A 569 29.66 4.06 -6.99
C ILE A 569 29.93 2.70 -7.62
N SER A 570 30.89 1.98 -7.07
CA SER A 570 31.28 0.63 -7.51
C SER A 570 30.98 -0.41 -6.45
N LYS A 571 30.75 -1.66 -6.86
CA LYS A 571 30.44 -2.78 -5.96
C LYS A 571 31.57 -2.96 -4.94
N GLY A 572 31.23 -3.06 -3.66
CA GLY A 572 32.22 -3.28 -2.59
C GLY A 572 32.99 -2.03 -2.17
N GLN A 573 32.70 -0.87 -2.76
CA GLN A 573 33.36 0.40 -2.41
C GLN A 573 33.02 0.80 -0.97
N LYS A 574 34.02 1.31 -0.25
CA LYS A 574 33.84 1.96 1.05
C LYS A 574 33.31 3.38 0.84
N ILE A 575 32.24 3.72 1.54
CA ILE A 575 31.59 5.03 1.52
C ILE A 575 31.61 5.66 2.91
N TYR A 576 31.40 6.97 2.95
CA TYR A 576 31.40 7.79 4.15
C TYR A 576 30.06 8.52 4.29
N ASN A 577 29.35 8.28 5.39
CA ASN A 577 28.09 8.95 5.70
C ASN A 577 28.39 10.26 6.47
N LEU A 578 28.00 11.40 5.89
CA LEU A 578 28.24 12.72 6.48
C LEU A 578 27.28 13.03 7.63
N GLY A 579 26.09 12.44 7.66
CA GLY A 579 25.10 12.65 8.73
C GLY A 579 25.46 11.90 10.01
N GLN A 580 26.01 10.69 9.87
CA GLN A 580 26.34 9.80 10.99
C GLN A 580 27.82 9.80 11.38
N ASP A 581 28.64 10.57 10.66
CA ASP A 581 30.10 10.66 10.80
C ASP A 581 30.80 9.27 10.82
N GLN A 582 30.33 8.35 9.95
CA GLN A 582 30.76 6.94 9.96
C GLN A 582 31.00 6.40 8.54
N SER A 583 32.02 5.55 8.38
CA SER A 583 32.23 4.80 7.13
C SER A 583 31.49 3.47 7.11
N GLU A 584 30.93 3.13 5.95
CA GLU A 584 30.28 1.84 5.67
C GLU A 584 30.84 1.20 4.39
N GLN A 585 30.75 -0.12 4.30
CA GLN A 585 31.16 -0.85 3.09
C GLN A 585 29.90 -1.24 2.32
N THR A 586 29.86 -0.90 1.03
CA THR A 586 28.74 -1.27 0.17
C THR A 586 28.77 -2.77 -0.15
N GLY A 587 27.60 -3.39 -0.19
CA GLY A 587 27.43 -4.77 -0.62
C GLY A 587 27.29 -4.88 -2.14
N ILE A 588 26.24 -5.56 -2.57
CA ILE A 588 25.86 -5.67 -3.98
C ILE A 588 25.12 -4.39 -4.39
N LEU A 589 25.49 -3.85 -5.56
CA LEU A 589 24.79 -2.76 -6.23
C LEU A 589 23.76 -3.32 -7.20
N TYR A 590 22.58 -2.71 -7.22
CA TYR A 590 21.52 -3.01 -8.16
C TYR A 590 21.02 -1.73 -8.83
N VAL A 591 20.48 -1.88 -10.04
CA VAL A 591 19.60 -0.90 -10.68
C VAL A 591 18.20 -1.48 -10.68
N ALA A 592 17.21 -0.69 -10.21
CA ALA A 592 15.81 -1.05 -10.26
C ALA A 592 15.28 -0.78 -11.67
N LEU A 593 15.12 -1.83 -12.48
CA LEU A 593 14.61 -1.76 -13.86
C LEU A 593 13.18 -2.24 -13.89
N ALA A 594 12.23 -1.29 -13.89
CA ALA A 594 10.84 -1.55 -13.59
C ALA A 594 10.69 -2.20 -12.22
N ASP A 595 10.91 -3.48 -12.30
CA ASP A 595 10.22 -4.54 -11.64
C ASP A 595 11.28 -5.69 -11.55
N GLU A 596 12.57 -5.40 -11.66
CA GLU A 596 13.67 -6.30 -11.26
C GLU A 596 14.86 -5.51 -10.68
N TYR A 597 15.54 -6.07 -9.68
CA TYR A 597 16.84 -5.57 -9.21
C TYR A 597 17.96 -6.25 -9.99
N LYS A 598 18.47 -5.57 -11.01
CA LYS A 598 19.58 -6.09 -11.82
C LYS A 598 20.91 -5.76 -11.13
N PRO A 599 21.72 -6.76 -10.75
CA PRO A 599 23.02 -6.49 -10.16
C PRO A 599 23.94 -5.82 -11.20
N VAL A 600 24.63 -4.78 -10.80
CA VAL A 600 25.56 -4.02 -11.64
C VAL A 600 26.90 -3.84 -10.93
N GLU A 601 27.98 -3.68 -11.69
CA GLU A 601 29.29 -3.42 -11.11
C GLU A 601 29.45 -1.96 -10.66
N LYS A 602 28.79 -1.04 -11.36
CA LYS A 602 28.97 0.40 -11.20
C LYS A 602 27.72 1.18 -11.62
N VAL A 603 27.44 2.26 -10.90
CA VAL A 603 26.40 3.26 -11.24
C VAL A 603 27.03 4.66 -11.23
N THR A 604 26.67 5.50 -12.21
CA THR A 604 27.20 6.86 -12.38
C THR A 604 26.23 7.92 -11.88
N ALA A 605 26.72 9.15 -11.72
CA ALA A 605 25.91 10.34 -11.46
C ALA A 605 24.70 10.45 -12.41
N GLY A 606 23.60 11.02 -11.90
CA GLY A 606 22.35 11.17 -12.63
C GLY A 606 21.45 9.92 -12.61
N ASN A 607 21.83 8.84 -11.93
CA ASN A 607 21.01 7.64 -11.77
C ASN A 607 20.69 7.31 -10.30
N ILE A 608 19.81 6.32 -10.12
CA ILE A 608 19.47 5.74 -8.82
C ILE A 608 20.20 4.41 -8.68
N ALA A 609 20.93 4.23 -7.59
CA ALA A 609 21.56 2.96 -7.22
C ALA A 609 20.84 2.36 -6.01
N VAL A 610 20.62 1.05 -6.03
CA VAL A 610 20.12 0.32 -4.87
C VAL A 610 21.27 -0.46 -4.28
N VAL A 611 21.60 -0.18 -3.02
CA VAL A 611 22.77 -0.74 -2.35
C VAL A 611 22.30 -1.67 -1.23
N SER A 612 22.84 -2.88 -1.20
CA SER A 612 22.63 -3.80 -0.08
C SER A 612 23.73 -3.66 0.98
N GLY A 613 23.38 -3.97 2.22
CA GLY A 613 24.35 -4.16 3.31
C GLY A 613 24.77 -2.90 4.06
N LEU A 614 24.18 -1.74 3.76
CA LEU A 614 24.30 -0.55 4.60
C LEU A 614 23.45 -0.75 5.86
N LYS A 615 24.07 -0.58 7.03
CA LYS A 615 23.45 -0.83 8.33
C LYS A 615 23.05 0.47 9.02
N VAL A 616 23.89 1.50 8.90
CA VAL A 616 23.79 2.76 9.64
C VAL A 616 23.07 3.83 8.82
N THR A 617 23.28 3.86 7.50
CA THR A 617 22.67 4.83 6.59
C THR A 617 21.14 4.84 6.70
N MET A 618 20.57 6.01 6.98
CA MET A 618 19.13 6.25 7.09
C MET A 618 18.60 7.05 5.90
N THR A 619 17.28 7.10 5.76
CA THR A 619 16.61 7.98 4.80
C THR A 619 16.99 9.44 5.09
N GLY A 620 17.44 10.17 4.05
CA GLY A 620 17.86 11.57 4.10
C GLY A 620 19.38 11.77 4.15
N ASP A 621 20.16 10.75 4.53
CA ASP A 621 21.62 10.87 4.70
C ASP A 621 22.35 11.14 3.39
N LEU A 622 23.40 11.96 3.46
CA LEU A 622 24.33 12.21 2.36
C LEU A 622 25.58 11.35 2.53
N VAL A 623 25.96 10.62 1.48
CA VAL A 623 27.15 9.76 1.44
C VAL A 623 28.15 10.20 0.38
N THR A 624 29.44 10.04 0.69
CA THR A 624 30.57 10.36 -0.20
C THR A 624 31.66 9.28 -0.17
N SER A 625 32.75 9.46 -0.92
CA SER A 625 33.82 8.47 -1.03
C SER A 625 34.63 8.29 0.26
N ASN A 626 34.97 9.36 0.98
CA ASN A 626 35.73 9.33 2.24
C ASN A 626 35.61 10.67 2.99
N GLN A 627 36.06 10.72 4.25
CA GLN A 627 36.08 11.94 5.07
C GLN A 627 36.79 13.11 4.39
N THR A 628 37.92 12.85 3.72
CA THR A 628 38.71 13.90 3.08
C THR A 628 37.95 14.57 1.94
N ALA A 629 37.17 13.80 1.18
CA ALA A 629 36.27 14.30 0.16
C ALA A 629 35.16 15.17 0.76
N ALA A 630 34.53 14.72 1.87
CA ALA A 630 33.55 15.51 2.60
C ALA A 630 34.11 16.89 3.03
N ASN A 631 35.29 16.90 3.66
CA ASN A 631 35.92 18.13 4.13
C ASN A 631 36.28 19.07 2.97
N LYS A 632 36.82 18.53 1.86
CA LYS A 632 37.11 19.33 0.64
C LYS A 632 35.85 19.95 0.05
N ALA A 633 34.76 19.18 -0.02
CA ALA A 633 33.49 19.66 -0.53
C ALA A 633 32.93 20.79 0.35
N LYS A 634 32.96 20.63 1.68
CA LYS A 634 32.57 21.68 2.64
C LYS A 634 33.39 22.95 2.45
N THR A 635 34.72 22.86 2.38
CA THR A 635 35.60 24.03 2.17
C THR A 635 35.30 24.75 0.85
N ARG A 636 35.09 24.00 -0.25
CA ARG A 636 34.73 24.59 -1.55
C ARG A 636 33.37 25.27 -1.52
N LEU A 637 32.40 24.67 -0.82
CA LEU A 637 31.06 25.24 -0.66
C LEU A 637 31.15 26.54 0.14
N THR A 638 31.82 26.53 1.30
CA THR A 638 32.05 27.73 2.12
C THR A 638 32.72 28.87 1.32
N ALA A 639 33.69 28.55 0.46
CA ALA A 639 34.35 29.53 -0.41
C ALA A 639 33.42 30.12 -1.49
N ARG A 640 32.39 29.39 -1.94
CA ARG A 640 31.35 29.92 -2.83
C ARG A 640 30.35 30.78 -2.07
N LEU A 641 29.97 30.37 -0.86
CA LEU A 641 29.01 31.08 -0.01
C LEU A 641 29.53 32.44 0.49
N SER A 642 30.84 32.71 0.33
CA SER A 642 31.42 34.04 0.58
C SER A 642 30.87 35.12 -0.35
N LYS A 643 30.24 34.73 -1.48
CA LYS A 643 29.55 35.63 -2.40
C LYS A 643 28.04 35.63 -2.11
N PRO A 644 27.42 36.80 -1.82
CA PRO A 644 26.01 36.86 -1.46
C PRO A 644 25.05 36.44 -2.60
N GLU A 645 25.41 36.69 -3.87
CA GLU A 645 24.63 36.28 -5.04
C GLU A 645 24.53 34.75 -5.18
N ASP A 646 25.64 34.04 -4.93
CA ASP A 646 25.69 32.57 -5.02
C ASP A 646 24.88 31.92 -3.89
N LEU A 647 24.82 32.55 -2.71
CA LEU A 647 24.00 32.08 -1.59
C LEU A 647 22.51 32.14 -1.92
N GLU A 648 22.00 33.25 -2.45
CA GLU A 648 20.57 33.36 -2.82
C GLU A 648 20.17 32.38 -3.93
N ARG A 649 21.09 32.12 -4.85
CA ARG A 649 20.90 31.15 -5.93
C ARG A 649 20.87 29.70 -5.40
N LEU A 650 21.77 29.33 -4.48
CA LEU A 650 21.91 27.95 -4.00
C LEU A 650 21.00 27.60 -2.81
N ILE A 651 20.53 28.60 -2.07
CA ILE A 651 19.68 28.37 -0.90
C ILE A 651 18.28 27.93 -1.30
N LEU A 652 17.90 26.73 -0.88
CA LEU A 652 16.52 26.27 -0.99
C LEU A 652 15.63 27.11 -0.05
N PRO A 653 14.40 27.47 -0.45
CA PRO A 653 13.45 28.15 0.43
C PRO A 653 13.28 27.44 1.79
N SER A 654 13.25 26.11 1.81
CA SER A 654 13.22 25.30 3.04
C SER A 654 14.50 25.46 3.89
N ALA A 655 15.67 25.56 3.27
CA ALA A 655 16.92 25.86 3.95
C ALA A 655 16.94 27.29 4.52
N ARG A 656 16.31 28.26 3.83
CA ARG A 656 16.19 29.65 4.29
C ARG A 656 15.31 29.76 5.53
N GLN A 657 14.18 29.05 5.57
CA GLN A 657 13.35 28.95 6.77
C GLN A 657 14.15 28.36 7.95
N ARG A 658 14.92 27.29 7.72
CA ARG A 658 15.79 26.70 8.75
C ARG A 658 16.86 27.68 9.25
N LEU A 659 17.46 28.45 8.36
CA LEU A 659 18.43 29.50 8.70
C LEU A 659 17.80 30.62 9.53
N ASN A 660 16.57 31.03 9.20
CA ASN A 660 15.85 32.07 9.92
C ASN A 660 15.32 31.60 11.30
N ALA A 661 15.13 30.30 11.48
CA ALA A 661 14.66 29.69 12.73
C ALA A 661 15.78 29.48 13.76
N LEU A 662 17.04 29.80 13.43
CA LEU A 662 18.16 29.75 14.36
C LEU A 662 18.26 31.05 15.15
N ASP A 663 18.32 30.94 16.48
CA ASP A 663 18.41 32.07 17.40
C ASP A 663 19.79 32.77 17.35
N GLU A 664 20.84 32.07 16.92
CA GLU A 664 22.20 32.58 16.74
C GLU A 664 22.57 32.55 15.24
N GLN A 665 23.38 33.52 14.77
CA GLN A 665 23.88 33.49 13.39
C GLN A 665 24.78 32.26 13.20
N PRO A 666 24.44 31.33 12.29
CA PRO A 666 25.22 30.11 12.13
C PRO A 666 26.59 30.40 11.52
N ASP A 667 27.57 29.62 11.94
CA ASP A 667 28.91 29.67 11.36
C ASP A 667 28.89 29.19 9.89
N ASP A 668 29.90 29.57 9.10
CA ASP A 668 29.92 29.24 7.67
C ASP A 668 30.03 27.73 7.38
N SER A 669 30.52 26.95 8.35
CA SER A 669 30.48 25.48 8.29
C SER A 669 29.07 24.94 8.55
N GLU A 670 28.31 25.53 9.48
CA GLU A 670 26.93 25.13 9.76
C GLU A 670 26.01 25.50 8.61
N LYS A 671 26.24 26.66 7.97
CA LYS A 671 25.54 27.04 6.72
C LYS A 671 25.76 26.01 5.62
N ALA A 672 27.00 25.54 5.44
CA ALA A 672 27.32 24.51 4.45
C ALA A 672 26.59 23.19 4.75
N ASP A 673 26.52 22.78 6.02
CA ASP A 673 25.81 21.57 6.44
C ASP A 673 24.28 21.69 6.25
N ILE A 674 23.69 22.85 6.59
CA ILE A 674 22.27 23.13 6.36
C ILE A 674 21.93 23.07 4.87
N LEU A 675 22.77 23.68 4.02
CA LEU A 675 22.58 23.69 2.56
C LEU A 675 22.70 22.30 1.96
N LEU A 676 23.68 21.51 2.39
CA LEU A 676 23.82 20.10 2.01
C LEU A 676 22.74 19.20 2.65
N GLY A 677 21.80 19.75 3.41
CA GLY A 677 20.73 18.98 4.06
C GLY A 677 21.26 17.95 5.05
N ILE A 678 22.45 18.18 5.63
CA ILE A 678 23.05 17.33 6.65
C ILE A 678 22.36 17.66 7.98
N GLY A 679 21.88 16.63 8.69
CA GLY A 679 21.17 16.82 9.96
C GLY A 679 19.78 17.46 9.81
N ALA A 680 19.04 17.13 8.74
CA ALA A 680 17.65 17.56 8.58
C ALA A 680 16.85 17.24 9.85
N ARG A 681 16.24 18.26 10.47
CA ARG A 681 15.45 18.09 11.69
C ARG A 681 14.16 17.37 11.34
N VAL A 682 14.08 16.10 11.71
CA VAL A 682 12.82 15.37 11.70
C VAL A 682 11.87 16.03 12.72
N PRO A 683 10.63 16.36 12.33
CA PRO A 683 9.63 16.89 13.27
C PRO A 683 9.51 16.02 14.54
N GLU A 684 9.17 16.63 15.67
CA GLU A 684 8.91 15.85 16.87
C GLU A 684 7.57 15.10 16.74
N PRO A 685 7.51 13.81 17.09
CA PRO A 685 6.27 13.06 17.05
C PRO A 685 5.29 13.62 18.08
N VAL A 686 4.01 13.63 17.72
CA VAL A 686 2.96 14.27 18.50
C VAL A 686 2.00 13.29 19.17
N PHE A 687 1.93 12.06 18.64
CA PHE A 687 1.16 10.96 19.20
C PHE A 687 2.06 9.85 19.74
N LEU A 688 1.58 9.21 20.79
CA LEU A 688 2.20 8.08 21.47
C LEU A 688 1.20 6.93 21.58
N CYS A 689 1.62 5.70 21.41
CA CYS A 689 0.85 4.52 21.80
C CYS A 689 1.78 3.41 22.27
N THR A 690 1.30 2.54 23.15
CA THR A 690 2.03 1.30 23.45
C THR A 690 1.80 0.29 22.34
N ILE A 691 2.79 -0.55 22.07
CA ILE A 691 2.66 -1.70 21.18
C ILE A 691 3.03 -2.98 21.94
N GLU A 692 2.16 -3.98 21.87
CA GLU A 692 2.36 -5.25 22.55
C GLU A 692 2.39 -6.40 21.55
N PRO A 693 3.38 -7.31 21.65
CA PRO A 693 3.40 -8.52 20.85
C PRO A 693 2.37 -9.53 21.36
N PRO A 694 1.92 -10.48 20.52
CA PRO A 694 0.89 -11.45 20.91
C PRO A 694 1.40 -12.45 21.96
N SER A 695 2.72 -12.63 22.05
CA SER A 695 3.38 -13.38 23.13
C SER A 695 4.84 -12.99 23.25
N VAL A 696 5.47 -13.34 24.39
CA VAL A 696 6.89 -13.05 24.69
C VAL A 696 7.85 -13.61 23.63
N ALA A 697 7.50 -14.69 22.93
CA ALA A 697 8.32 -15.24 21.84
C ALA A 697 8.50 -14.28 20.65
N PHE A 698 7.54 -13.37 20.45
CA PHE A 698 7.56 -12.37 19.38
C PHE A 698 8.17 -11.02 19.81
N GLN A 699 8.65 -10.89 21.04
CA GLN A 699 9.29 -9.66 21.53
C GLN A 699 10.52 -9.28 20.67
N THR A 700 11.47 -10.19 20.51
CA THR A 700 12.69 -9.92 19.73
C THR A 700 12.41 -9.72 18.23
N PRO A 701 11.53 -10.50 17.58
CA PRO A 701 11.06 -10.20 16.22
C PRO A 701 10.42 -8.81 16.10
N LEU A 702 9.60 -8.40 17.08
CA LEU A 702 8.95 -7.09 17.08
C LEU A 702 9.98 -5.95 17.21
N GLU A 703 10.93 -6.07 18.14
CA GLU A 703 12.03 -5.10 18.28
C GLU A 703 12.84 -4.96 17.00
N THR A 704 13.08 -6.08 16.30
CA THR A 704 13.78 -6.09 15.01
C THR A 704 12.95 -5.36 13.94
N ALA A 705 11.66 -5.70 13.81
CA ALA A 705 10.76 -5.05 12.86
C ALA A 705 10.63 -3.54 13.11
N LEU A 706 10.51 -3.14 14.38
CA LEU A 706 10.42 -1.74 14.79
C LEU A 706 11.72 -0.96 14.52
N ALA A 707 12.88 -1.57 14.77
CA ALA A 707 14.17 -0.97 14.42
C ALA A 707 14.32 -0.78 12.90
N GLU A 708 13.80 -1.72 12.11
CA GLU A 708 13.81 -1.62 10.65
C GLU A 708 12.87 -0.52 10.17
N LEU A 709 11.61 -0.51 10.64
CA LEU A 709 10.62 0.53 10.29
C LEU A 709 11.06 1.94 10.71
N SER A 710 11.66 2.11 11.89
CA SER A 710 12.19 3.41 12.35
C SER A 710 13.36 3.91 11.49
N ARG A 711 14.10 2.99 10.85
CA ARG A 711 15.15 3.36 9.90
C ARG A 711 14.58 3.74 8.52
N GLU A 712 13.48 3.11 8.10
CA GLU A 712 12.78 3.48 6.87
C GLU A 712 12.13 4.86 7.01
N ASP A 713 11.45 5.09 8.14
CA ASP A 713 10.79 6.35 8.49
C ASP A 713 11.37 6.95 9.79
N PRO A 714 12.26 7.96 9.67
CA PRO A 714 12.82 8.66 10.82
C PRO A 714 11.80 9.35 11.75
N SER A 715 10.58 9.61 11.27
CA SER A 715 9.52 10.23 12.07
C SER A 715 8.86 9.26 13.05
N LEU A 716 8.99 7.95 12.81
CA LEU A 716 8.62 6.91 13.76
C LEU A 716 9.72 6.74 14.80
N ARG A 717 9.42 7.07 16.07
CA ARG A 717 10.34 6.82 17.18
C ARG A 717 9.85 5.68 18.05
N VAL A 718 10.78 4.82 18.44
CA VAL A 718 10.51 3.66 19.29
C VAL A 718 11.29 3.86 20.57
N VAL A 719 10.60 3.82 21.71
CA VAL A 719 11.20 3.97 23.03
C VAL A 719 10.79 2.77 23.86
N ASN A 720 11.77 2.08 24.43
CA ASN A 720 11.51 1.05 25.43
C ASN A 720 11.46 1.73 26.80
N ASP A 721 10.38 1.52 27.53
CA ASP A 721 10.25 2.01 28.89
C ASP A 721 10.80 0.97 29.86
N ASP A 722 11.93 1.30 30.49
CA ASP A 722 12.63 0.42 31.45
C ASP A 722 11.83 0.20 32.75
N GLU A 723 10.86 1.07 33.08
CA GLU A 723 10.03 0.92 34.29
C GLU A 723 8.83 -0.02 34.08
N SER A 724 8.14 0.10 32.95
CA SER A 724 6.98 -0.74 32.61
C SER A 724 7.34 -2.00 31.80
N GLY A 725 8.49 -2.01 31.14
CA GLY A 725 8.88 -3.05 30.18
C GLY A 725 8.10 -3.01 28.87
N GLN A 726 7.27 -1.98 28.65
CA GLN A 726 6.48 -1.81 27.43
C GLN A 726 7.25 -1.06 26.35
N ILE A 727 6.87 -1.29 25.10
CA ILE A 727 7.40 -0.57 23.94
C ILE A 727 6.43 0.56 23.59
N VAL A 728 6.93 1.79 23.56
CA VAL A 728 6.15 2.99 23.20
C VAL A 728 6.54 3.43 21.80
N LEU A 729 5.54 3.51 20.91
CA LEU A 729 5.65 4.08 19.57
C LEU A 729 5.26 5.55 19.61
N ALA A 730 6.03 6.38 18.92
CA ALA A 730 5.74 7.79 18.72
C ALA A 730 5.66 8.10 17.23
N GLY A 731 4.57 8.72 16.79
CA GLY A 731 4.31 9.02 15.39
C GLY A 731 3.73 10.42 15.16
N MET A 732 3.60 10.79 13.89
CA MET A 732 3.11 12.10 13.45
C MET A 732 1.58 12.23 13.44
N GLY A 733 0.86 11.11 13.40
CA GLY A 733 -0.59 11.06 13.23
C GLY A 733 -1.19 9.73 13.70
N GLU A 734 -2.50 9.71 13.92
CA GLU A 734 -3.27 8.50 14.22
C GLU A 734 -3.16 7.48 13.07
N LEU A 735 -3.43 7.92 11.83
CA LEU A 735 -3.32 7.07 10.64
C LEU A 735 -1.90 6.54 10.43
N HIS A 736 -0.88 7.35 10.75
CA HIS A 736 0.52 6.92 10.65
C HIS A 736 0.75 5.68 11.54
N LEU A 737 0.35 5.72 12.82
CA LEU A 737 0.54 4.59 13.74
C LEU A 737 -0.30 3.36 13.34
N GLU A 738 -1.52 3.56 12.84
CA GLU A 738 -2.35 2.46 12.32
C GLU A 738 -1.71 1.76 11.12
N ILE A 739 -1.11 2.52 10.19
CA ILE A 739 -0.44 1.95 9.03
C ILE A 739 0.83 1.21 9.46
N ILE A 740 1.59 1.73 10.44
CA ILE A 740 2.73 1.00 11.02
C ILE A 740 2.29 -0.34 11.60
N LYS A 741 1.17 -0.39 12.34
CA LYS A 741 0.57 -1.66 12.80
C LYS A 741 0.24 -2.58 11.62
N GLU A 742 -0.46 -2.09 10.60
CA GLU A 742 -0.80 -2.89 9.43
C GLU A 742 0.44 -3.41 8.71
N ARG A 743 1.51 -2.62 8.61
CA ARG A 743 2.79 -3.02 8.02
C ARG A 743 3.45 -4.11 8.85
N ILE A 744 3.47 -4.00 10.18
CA ILE A 744 4.00 -5.07 11.06
C ILE A 744 3.23 -6.39 10.85
N ILE A 745 1.91 -6.32 10.75
CA ILE A 745 1.06 -7.50 10.50
C ILE A 745 1.29 -8.08 9.09
N ARG A 746 1.37 -7.22 8.06
CA ARG A 746 1.46 -7.65 6.66
C ARG A 746 2.87 -8.05 6.24
N GLU A 747 3.88 -7.28 6.59
CA GLU A 747 5.27 -7.48 6.19
C GLU A 747 5.95 -8.48 7.14
N TYR A 748 5.89 -8.23 8.44
CA TYR A 748 6.63 -9.01 9.44
C TYR A 748 5.84 -10.20 10.02
N LYS A 749 4.53 -10.31 9.72
CA LYS A 749 3.64 -11.39 10.19
C LYS A 749 3.53 -11.48 11.71
N ILE A 750 3.65 -10.34 12.40
CA ILE A 750 3.51 -10.26 13.85
C ILE A 750 2.14 -9.62 14.14
N ASP A 751 1.27 -10.37 14.82
CA ASP A 751 -0.06 -9.88 15.20
C ASP A 751 0.04 -9.00 16.44
N VAL A 752 0.26 -7.69 16.23
CA VAL A 752 0.51 -6.72 17.29
C VAL A 752 -0.77 -5.97 17.67
N GLU A 753 -0.91 -5.67 18.96
CA GLU A 753 -1.97 -4.79 19.46
C GLU A 753 -1.39 -3.42 19.82
N LEU A 754 -2.16 -2.38 19.51
CA LEU A 754 -1.83 -1.01 19.92
C LEU A 754 -2.69 -0.65 21.12
N GLY A 755 -2.05 -0.09 22.15
CA GLY A 755 -2.74 0.53 23.27
C GLY A 755 -3.44 1.84 22.88
N PRO A 756 -4.10 2.49 23.84
CA PRO A 756 -4.81 3.73 23.59
C PRO A 756 -3.84 4.83 23.13
N LEU A 757 -4.29 5.64 22.17
CA LEU A 757 -3.54 6.79 21.67
C LEU A 757 -3.43 7.86 22.77
N GLN A 758 -2.20 8.27 23.05
CA GLN A 758 -1.86 9.30 24.02
C GLN A 758 -1.18 10.48 23.34
N ILE A 759 -1.27 11.65 23.95
CA ILE A 759 -0.64 12.88 23.45
C ILE A 759 0.71 13.04 24.12
N ALA A 760 1.72 13.42 23.34
CA ALA A 760 3.06 13.70 23.85
C ALA A 760 3.11 15.03 24.62
N TYR A 761 2.57 15.07 25.84
CA TYR A 761 2.71 16.21 26.75
C TYR A 761 4.19 16.43 27.13
N ARG A 762 4.53 17.68 27.46
CA ARG A 762 5.84 18.05 28.02
C ARG A 762 5.65 18.68 29.39
N GLU A 763 6.72 18.80 30.17
CA GLU A 763 6.68 19.52 31.44
C GLU A 763 7.67 20.69 31.41
N THR A 764 7.37 21.76 32.15
CA THR A 764 8.34 22.83 32.41
C THR A 764 8.20 23.32 33.85
N LEU A 765 9.14 24.17 34.28
CA LEU A 765 9.11 24.77 35.61
C LEU A 765 8.36 26.11 35.56
N LEU A 766 7.67 26.46 36.64
CA LEU A 766 7.07 27.79 36.82
C LEU A 766 8.04 28.74 37.53
N GLY A 767 8.75 28.23 38.54
CA GLY A 767 9.70 28.98 39.35
C GLY A 767 11.15 28.54 39.17
N ALA A 768 11.98 28.95 40.14
CA ALA A 768 13.35 28.49 40.27
C ALA A 768 13.57 28.00 41.70
N ALA A 769 14.24 26.86 41.85
CA ALA A 769 14.61 26.31 43.15
C ALA A 769 16.09 25.93 43.15
N GLN A 770 16.72 25.97 44.32
CA GLN A 770 18.09 25.54 44.55
C GLN A 770 18.11 24.58 45.73
N ARG A 771 18.71 23.40 45.55
CA ARG A 771 18.87 22.42 46.61
C ARG A 771 20.27 21.86 46.68
N ASN A 772 20.68 21.59 47.92
CA ASN A 772 21.82 20.76 48.22
C ASN A 772 21.35 19.32 48.52
N PHE A 773 22.07 18.35 47.99
CA PHE A 773 21.79 16.94 48.19
C PHE A 773 23.08 16.16 48.52
N VAL A 774 23.04 15.43 49.63
CA VAL A 774 24.14 14.58 50.09
C VAL A 774 23.71 13.13 50.00
N LEU A 775 24.46 12.32 49.25
CA LEU A 775 24.28 10.88 49.11
C LEU A 775 25.45 10.17 49.78
N GLU A 776 25.19 9.50 50.90
CA GLU A 776 26.15 8.60 51.55
C GLU A 776 25.61 7.17 51.52
N ARG A 777 26.30 6.28 50.81
CA ARG A 777 25.91 4.87 50.71
C ARG A 777 27.13 3.96 50.76
N LYS A 778 27.03 2.86 51.50
CA LYS A 778 28.05 1.81 51.51
C LYS A 778 27.65 0.73 50.52
N ILE A 779 28.44 0.53 49.46
CA ILE A 779 28.25 -0.54 48.46
C ILE A 779 29.48 -1.42 48.52
N GLY A 780 29.32 -2.67 48.98
CA GLY A 780 30.44 -3.56 49.29
C GLY A 780 31.35 -3.00 50.40
N SER A 781 32.66 -2.95 50.15
CA SER A 781 33.67 -2.43 51.08
C SER A 781 33.94 -0.92 50.96
N GLN A 782 33.45 -0.26 49.90
CA GLN A 782 33.72 1.14 49.61
C GLN A 782 32.58 2.06 50.07
N LYS A 783 32.94 3.15 50.75
CA LYS A 783 32.01 4.22 51.11
C LYS A 783 31.87 5.17 49.93
N GLN A 784 30.68 5.24 49.34
CA GLN A 784 30.33 6.17 48.28
C GLN A 784 29.77 7.45 48.91
N MET A 785 30.29 8.62 48.55
CA MET A 785 29.86 9.90 49.09
C MET A 785 29.82 10.95 47.98
N VAL A 786 28.67 11.60 47.80
CA VAL A 786 28.49 12.70 46.84
C VAL A 786 27.73 13.83 47.53
N ASN A 787 28.23 15.04 47.45
CA ASN A 787 27.54 16.26 47.88
C ASN A 787 27.40 17.18 46.66
N VAL A 788 26.16 17.45 46.25
CA VAL A 788 25.87 18.20 45.02
C VAL A 788 24.83 19.28 45.30
N THR A 789 25.13 20.52 44.89
CA THR A 789 24.17 21.64 44.93
C THR A 789 23.83 22.08 43.52
N MET A 790 22.54 22.06 43.18
CA MET A 790 22.03 22.43 41.86
C MET A 790 20.82 23.35 41.98
N SER A 791 20.62 24.18 40.97
CA SER A 791 19.37 24.92 40.76
C SER A 791 18.84 24.71 39.35
N ALA A 792 17.54 24.81 39.17
CA ALA A 792 16.91 24.82 37.86
C ALA A 792 15.99 26.03 37.73
N LYS A 793 15.92 26.57 36.52
CA LYS A 793 15.02 27.68 36.17
C LYS A 793 14.51 27.52 34.74
N THR A 794 13.41 28.16 34.44
CA THR A 794 12.82 28.15 33.10
C THR A 794 13.52 29.15 32.19
N VAL A 795 13.97 28.68 31.03
CA VAL A 795 14.54 29.50 29.97
C VAL A 795 14.04 28.90 28.65
N LYS A 796 13.32 29.70 27.87
CA LYS A 796 12.78 29.26 26.58
C LYS A 796 13.90 28.99 25.58
N GLY A 797 13.80 27.91 24.82
CA GLY A 797 14.65 27.65 23.65
C GLY A 797 16.11 27.32 23.96
N VAL A 798 16.41 26.73 25.13
CA VAL A 798 17.79 26.40 25.49
C VAL A 798 18.32 25.24 24.61
N PRO A 799 19.43 25.44 23.86
CA PRO A 799 20.09 24.37 23.13
C PRO A 799 20.56 23.25 24.05
N ALA A 800 20.47 21.99 23.60
CA ALA A 800 20.77 20.80 24.43
C ALA A 800 22.17 20.82 25.06
N ASP A 801 23.15 21.41 24.37
CA ASP A 801 24.53 21.59 24.80
C ASP A 801 24.69 22.69 25.88
N LYS A 802 23.77 23.65 25.95
CA LYS A 802 23.74 24.78 26.90
C LYS A 802 22.77 24.57 28.07
N VAL A 803 22.14 23.40 28.19
CA VAL A 803 21.22 23.05 29.28
C VAL A 803 21.91 23.07 30.64
N LEU A 804 23.14 22.57 30.72
CA LEU A 804 23.95 22.60 31.94
C LEU A 804 24.87 23.81 31.95
N ARG A 805 24.69 24.68 32.94
CA ARG A 805 25.56 25.83 33.21
C ARG A 805 26.34 25.63 34.51
N LEU A 806 27.59 26.08 34.52
CA LEU A 806 28.39 26.18 35.74
C LEU A 806 28.17 27.55 36.39
N ASN A 807 28.00 27.60 37.71
CA ASN A 807 27.92 28.87 38.44
C ASN A 807 29.28 29.59 38.36
N LYS A 808 29.24 30.91 38.13
CA LYS A 808 30.39 31.81 38.01
C LYS A 808 30.69 32.61 39.27
N SER A 809 29.97 32.38 40.38
CA SER A 809 30.30 33.01 41.66
C SER A 809 31.72 32.61 42.10
N PRO A 810 32.49 33.49 42.76
CA PRO A 810 33.91 33.23 43.07
C PRO A 810 34.14 31.92 43.85
N GLU A 811 33.26 31.63 44.82
CA GLU A 811 33.34 30.44 45.67
C GLU A 811 32.99 29.15 44.91
N SER A 812 31.92 29.16 44.12
CA SER A 812 31.52 28.01 43.30
C SER A 812 32.51 27.74 42.17
N ALA A 813 33.01 28.79 41.51
CA ALA A 813 33.96 28.66 40.42
C ALA A 813 35.28 28.02 40.88
N ALA A 814 35.74 28.35 42.10
CA ALA A 814 36.92 27.72 42.68
C ALA A 814 36.71 26.21 42.91
N ASN A 815 35.57 25.77 43.44
CA ASN A 815 35.25 24.34 43.61
C ASN A 815 35.12 23.62 42.25
N LEU A 816 34.36 24.21 41.32
CA LEU A 816 34.06 23.61 40.02
C LEU A 816 35.29 23.48 39.12
N ALA A 817 36.29 24.36 39.28
CA ALA A 817 37.57 24.24 38.58
C ALA A 817 38.40 23.00 39.00
N HIS A 818 38.17 22.47 40.21
CA HIS A 818 38.86 21.29 40.72
C HIS A 818 38.11 19.97 40.40
N VAL A 819 36.93 20.05 39.77
CA VAL A 819 36.14 18.87 39.38
C VAL A 819 36.78 18.19 38.18
N TRP A 820 36.99 16.87 38.28
CA TRP A 820 37.59 16.08 37.20
C TRP A 820 36.64 15.95 36.01
N THR A 821 37.19 15.96 34.79
CA THR A 821 36.42 15.86 33.54
C THR A 821 35.49 14.65 33.50
N ARG A 822 35.92 13.49 34.07
CA ARG A 822 35.07 12.28 34.16
C ARG A 822 33.77 12.51 34.94
N HIS A 823 33.85 13.22 36.07
CA HIS A 823 32.70 13.48 36.92
C HIS A 823 31.78 14.52 36.29
N MET A 824 32.34 15.45 35.52
CA MET A 824 31.55 16.38 34.72
C MET A 824 30.73 15.66 33.64
N THR A 825 31.30 14.63 32.98
CA THR A 825 30.55 13.78 32.05
C THR A 825 29.41 13.04 32.75
N ALA A 826 29.67 12.50 33.95
CA ALA A 826 28.64 11.84 34.76
C ALA A 826 27.52 12.80 35.21
N VAL A 827 27.85 14.05 35.56
CA VAL A 827 26.85 15.10 35.88
C VAL A 827 26.02 15.44 34.65
N LYS A 828 26.64 15.62 33.47
CA LYS A 828 25.91 15.86 32.23
C LYS A 828 24.92 14.73 31.94
N GLN A 829 25.37 13.48 32.06
CA GLN A 829 24.50 12.32 31.88
C GLN A 829 23.35 12.31 32.90
N GLY A 830 23.62 12.59 34.18
CA GLY A 830 22.60 12.68 35.22
C GLY A 830 21.58 13.80 34.99
N VAL A 831 22.01 14.96 34.48
CA VAL A 831 21.11 16.06 34.09
C VAL A 831 20.21 15.64 32.94
N SER A 832 20.79 15.04 31.89
CA SER A 832 20.02 14.55 30.74
C SER A 832 18.97 13.52 31.16
N THR A 833 19.33 12.55 32.03
CA THR A 833 18.38 11.57 32.57
C THR A 833 17.30 12.20 33.44
N ALA A 834 17.65 13.19 34.27
CA ALA A 834 16.66 13.87 35.14
C ALA A 834 15.60 14.63 34.32
N LEU A 835 15.97 15.18 33.17
CA LEU A 835 15.06 15.92 32.30
C LEU A 835 14.15 15.02 31.46
N LEU A 836 14.40 13.71 31.36
CA LEU A 836 13.51 12.80 30.66
C LEU A 836 12.19 12.56 31.42
N HIS A 837 12.22 12.64 32.76
CA HIS A 837 11.08 12.33 33.62
C HIS A 837 10.72 13.50 34.54
N GLY A 838 9.69 14.25 34.16
CA GLY A 838 9.10 15.32 34.96
C GLY A 838 8.32 14.80 36.18
N PRO A 839 8.11 15.63 37.21
CA PRO A 839 7.48 15.19 38.45
C PRO A 839 5.95 15.01 38.39
N LYS A 840 5.23 15.46 37.35
CA LYS A 840 3.76 15.36 37.28
C LYS A 840 3.28 14.09 36.57
N LEU A 841 3.59 13.96 35.28
CA LEU A 841 3.20 12.82 34.44
C LEU A 841 4.40 11.97 34.01
N GLY A 842 5.60 12.28 34.49
CA GLY A 842 6.82 11.61 34.03
C GLY A 842 7.23 12.07 32.62
N CYS A 843 6.67 13.17 32.12
CA CYS A 843 6.92 13.65 30.77
C CYS A 843 8.28 14.38 30.67
N LYS A 844 8.84 14.46 29.46
CA LYS A 844 10.11 15.17 29.21
C LYS A 844 9.99 16.64 29.61
N MET A 845 10.94 17.09 30.42
CA MET A 845 11.12 18.49 30.82
C MET A 845 11.74 19.29 29.67
N VAL A 846 11.11 20.39 29.28
CA VAL A 846 11.56 21.31 28.23
C VAL A 846 11.62 22.75 28.75
N ASP A 847 12.38 23.61 28.08
CA ASP A 847 12.64 24.99 28.50
C ASP A 847 13.27 25.11 29.91
N VAL A 848 14.10 24.15 30.31
CA VAL A 848 14.77 24.13 31.62
C VAL A 848 16.27 24.35 31.46
N GLN A 849 16.81 25.34 32.16
CA GLN A 849 18.25 25.52 32.35
C GLN A 849 18.66 25.10 33.75
N VAL A 850 19.62 24.17 33.83
CA VAL A 850 20.15 23.64 35.08
C VAL A 850 21.50 24.28 35.37
N THR A 851 21.70 24.78 36.58
CA THR A 851 22.98 25.35 37.05
C THR A 851 23.58 24.49 38.15
N LEU A 852 24.84 24.06 37.95
CA LEU A 852 25.64 23.38 38.97
C LEU A 852 26.36 24.44 39.82
N HIS A 853 26.12 24.41 41.13
CA HIS A 853 26.72 25.35 42.10
C HIS A 853 27.88 24.76 42.88
N TRP A 854 27.80 23.47 43.21
CA TRP A 854 28.79 22.80 44.06
C TRP A 854 28.82 21.31 43.77
N LEU A 855 30.01 20.70 43.74
CA LEU A 855 30.17 19.26 43.64
C LEU A 855 31.38 18.78 44.45
N GLU A 856 31.14 17.83 45.35
CA GLU A 856 32.19 17.08 46.06
C GLU A 856 31.94 15.59 45.93
N VAL A 857 33.00 14.85 45.58
CA VAL A 857 32.94 13.40 45.36
C VAL A 857 33.98 12.72 46.24
N GLY A 858 33.54 11.78 47.07
CA GLY A 858 34.39 10.99 47.96
C GLY A 858 35.28 10.00 47.19
N ARG A 859 36.43 9.65 47.76
CA ARG A 859 37.38 8.69 47.16
C ARG A 859 36.75 7.31 46.97
N GLY A 860 36.88 6.76 45.76
CA GLY A 860 36.30 5.45 45.40
C GLY A 860 34.86 5.51 44.91
N THR A 861 34.28 6.70 44.77
CA THR A 861 32.91 6.85 44.27
C THR A 861 32.81 6.59 42.75
N SER A 862 31.84 5.78 42.32
CA SER A 862 31.62 5.46 40.90
C SER A 862 30.80 6.54 40.18
N ASP A 863 30.99 6.66 38.86
CA ASP A 863 30.32 7.67 38.04
C ASP A 863 28.79 7.49 38.00
N SER A 864 28.30 6.25 38.05
CA SER A 864 26.87 5.95 38.15
C SER A 864 26.24 6.50 39.44
N VAL A 865 26.97 6.49 40.56
CA VAL A 865 26.49 7.03 41.83
C VAL A 865 26.44 8.56 41.79
N VAL A 866 27.41 9.21 41.12
CA VAL A 866 27.40 10.66 40.87
C VAL A 866 26.18 11.05 40.02
N SER A 867 25.94 10.33 38.92
CA SER A 867 24.76 10.56 38.06
C SER A 867 23.45 10.38 38.84
N ALA A 868 23.34 9.31 39.64
CA ALA A 868 22.15 9.07 40.48
C ALA A 868 21.93 10.18 41.53
N ALA A 869 22.99 10.69 42.16
CA ALA A 869 22.90 11.79 43.11
C ALA A 869 22.39 13.09 42.43
N VAL A 870 22.85 13.36 41.21
CA VAL A 870 22.38 14.47 40.37
C VAL A 870 20.89 14.33 40.05
N VAL A 871 20.45 13.16 39.59
CA VAL A 871 19.02 12.89 39.29
C VAL A 871 18.16 13.12 40.54
N GLN A 872 18.56 12.59 41.70
CA GLN A 872 17.82 12.77 42.94
C GLN A 872 17.79 14.22 43.43
N CYS A 873 18.91 14.96 43.27
CA CYS A 873 18.94 16.38 43.57
C CYS A 873 17.96 17.16 42.68
N LEU A 874 17.99 16.91 41.37
CA LEU A 874 17.14 17.61 40.41
C LEU A 874 15.66 17.26 40.58
N ARG A 875 15.30 16.01 40.90
CA ARG A 875 13.91 15.64 41.24
C ARG A 875 13.37 16.47 42.41
N LYS A 876 14.18 16.71 43.45
CA LYS A 876 13.79 17.60 44.57
C LYS A 876 13.69 19.06 44.14
N VAL A 877 14.62 19.53 43.31
CA VAL A 877 14.55 20.88 42.73
C VAL A 877 13.28 21.07 41.90
N PHE A 878 12.91 20.11 41.05
CA PHE A 878 11.72 20.19 40.21
C PHE A 878 10.43 20.17 41.03
N SER A 879 10.38 19.37 42.10
CA SER A 879 9.23 19.36 43.02
C SER A 879 9.04 20.68 43.76
N GLU A 880 10.12 21.42 44.05
CA GLU A 880 10.05 22.70 44.78
C GLU A 880 9.89 23.91 43.86
N ALA A 881 10.38 23.82 42.62
CA ALA A 881 10.25 24.88 41.63
C ALA A 881 8.84 24.97 41.03
N GLU A 882 7.94 24.04 41.40
CA GLU A 882 6.61 23.81 40.83
C GLU A 882 6.64 23.56 39.31
N SER A 883 6.19 22.40 38.86
CA SER A 883 6.09 22.10 37.43
C SER A 883 4.66 22.22 36.91
N ILE A 884 4.56 22.52 35.62
CA ILE A 884 3.30 22.60 34.87
C ILE A 884 3.41 21.80 33.58
N LEU A 885 2.30 21.17 33.17
CA LEU A 885 2.21 20.52 31.86
C LEU A 885 2.14 21.54 30.72
N LEU A 886 2.80 21.19 29.63
CA LEU A 886 2.69 21.82 28.34
C LEU A 886 1.96 20.88 27.38
N GLU A 887 1.00 21.43 26.64
CA GLU A 887 0.31 20.74 25.55
C GLU A 887 0.93 21.12 24.19
N PRO A 888 1.02 20.17 23.24
CA PRO A 888 1.42 20.48 21.87
C PRO A 888 0.31 21.26 21.17
N VAL A 889 0.69 22.39 20.55
CA VAL A 889 -0.17 23.24 19.75
C VAL A 889 0.17 23.05 18.28
N MET A 890 -0.87 22.79 17.50
CA MET A 890 -0.79 22.63 16.05
C MET A 890 -1.14 23.96 15.37
N SER A 891 -0.42 24.30 14.32
CA SER A 891 -0.84 25.31 13.34
C SER A 891 -1.75 24.64 12.34
N LEU A 892 -2.99 25.11 12.23
CA LEU A 892 -3.99 24.61 11.30
C LEU A 892 -4.26 25.65 10.22
N GLU A 893 -4.31 25.17 8.98
CA GLU A 893 -4.88 25.91 7.85
C GLU A 893 -6.13 25.15 7.39
N VAL A 894 -7.31 25.71 7.65
CA VAL A 894 -8.60 25.13 7.26
C VAL A 894 -9.16 25.90 6.07
N VAL A 895 -9.37 25.21 4.95
CA VAL A 895 -9.99 25.78 3.75
C VAL A 895 -11.42 25.31 3.69
N VAL A 896 -12.37 26.25 3.72
CA VAL A 896 -13.81 25.97 3.78
C VAL A 896 -14.58 26.92 2.87
N PRO A 897 -15.59 26.44 2.12
CA PRO A 897 -16.48 27.33 1.38
C PRO A 897 -17.16 28.34 2.28
N GLU A 898 -17.39 29.55 1.77
CA GLU A 898 -17.97 30.63 2.58
C GLU A 898 -19.30 30.24 3.24
N SER A 899 -20.13 29.42 2.56
CA SER A 899 -21.40 28.90 3.06
C SER A 899 -21.30 28.10 4.36
N HIS A 900 -20.18 27.42 4.60
CA HIS A 900 -19.98 26.55 5.78
C HIS A 900 -18.99 27.15 6.80
N SER A 901 -18.33 28.25 6.45
CA SER A 901 -17.29 28.90 7.27
C SER A 901 -17.72 29.22 8.71
N ALA A 902 -18.96 29.70 8.91
CA ALA A 902 -19.47 30.06 10.24
C ALA A 902 -19.55 28.86 11.20
N ARG A 903 -19.93 27.68 10.69
CA ARG A 903 -20.02 26.45 11.49
C ARG A 903 -18.64 25.95 11.88
N VAL A 904 -17.68 26.02 10.95
CA VAL A 904 -16.29 25.63 11.18
C VAL A 904 -15.60 26.56 12.18
N LEU A 905 -15.79 27.88 12.06
CA LEU A 905 -15.27 28.86 13.03
C LEU A 905 -15.83 28.63 14.45
N ALA A 906 -17.12 28.32 14.56
CA ALA A 906 -17.73 28.01 15.85
C ALA A 906 -17.14 26.74 16.49
N ASP A 907 -16.87 25.70 15.69
CA ASP A 907 -16.24 24.47 16.18
C ASP A 907 -14.79 24.68 16.59
N LEU A 908 -14.00 25.42 15.79
CA LEU A 908 -12.62 25.78 16.14
C LEU A 908 -12.55 26.57 17.45
N THR A 909 -13.43 27.55 17.62
CA THR A 909 -13.53 28.33 18.87
C THR A 909 -13.85 27.42 20.07
N ARG A 910 -14.76 26.44 19.90
CA ARG A 910 -15.09 25.45 20.94
C ARG A 910 -13.89 24.58 21.31
N ARG A 911 -13.00 24.31 20.36
CA ARG A 911 -11.78 23.50 20.51
C ARG A 911 -10.57 24.29 21.03
N ARG A 912 -10.79 25.43 21.69
CA ARG A 912 -9.72 26.30 22.22
C ARG A 912 -8.72 26.75 21.14
N ALA A 913 -9.15 26.83 19.88
CA ALA A 913 -8.31 27.34 18.80
C ALA A 913 -8.21 28.86 18.88
N ASP A 914 -6.99 29.36 18.75
CA ASP A 914 -6.68 30.79 18.65
C ASP A 914 -6.61 31.19 17.17
N LEU A 915 -7.56 31.99 16.72
CA LEU A 915 -7.68 32.41 15.33
C LEU A 915 -6.59 33.46 15.03
N GLN A 916 -5.66 33.12 14.14
CA GLN A 916 -4.59 34.05 13.73
C GLN A 916 -5.08 34.94 12.60
N GLN A 917 -5.50 34.32 11.50
CA GLN A 917 -5.92 35.03 10.31
C GLN A 917 -7.07 34.31 9.62
N VAL A 918 -8.07 35.08 9.20
CA VAL A 918 -9.13 34.59 8.32
C VAL A 918 -9.12 35.46 7.08
N HIS A 919 -8.84 34.84 5.94
CA HIS A 919 -8.81 35.56 4.68
C HIS A 919 -9.58 34.77 3.60
N VAL A 920 -10.11 35.51 2.63
CA VAL A 920 -10.83 34.90 1.51
C VAL A 920 -9.84 34.64 0.40
N ARG A 921 -9.76 33.38 -0.04
CA ARG A 921 -8.94 32.96 -1.16
C ARG A 921 -9.87 32.43 -2.25
N ARG A 922 -10.16 33.29 -3.23
CA ARG A 922 -10.91 32.97 -4.45
C ARG A 922 -12.25 32.25 -4.21
N GLY A 923 -13.05 32.76 -3.28
CA GLY A 923 -14.41 32.28 -2.96
C GLY A 923 -14.49 31.35 -1.74
N ASP A 924 -13.37 30.73 -1.36
CA ASP A 924 -13.26 29.95 -0.12
C ASP A 924 -12.66 30.81 1.00
N LYS A 925 -13.03 30.52 2.25
CA LYS A 925 -12.41 31.11 3.45
C LYS A 925 -11.29 30.18 3.92
N VAL A 926 -10.10 30.75 4.01
CA VAL A 926 -8.94 30.13 4.63
C VAL A 926 -8.84 30.65 6.05
N ILE A 927 -8.86 29.72 7.00
CA ILE A 927 -8.81 29.99 8.44
C ILE A 927 -7.49 29.43 8.95
N GLU A 928 -6.58 30.33 9.32
CA GLU A 928 -5.32 29.99 9.98
C GLU A 928 -5.51 30.15 11.48
N CYS A 929 -5.26 29.07 12.24
CA CYS A 929 -5.43 29.08 13.68
C CYS A 929 -4.43 28.17 14.39
N LEU A 930 -4.22 28.44 15.68
CA LEU A 930 -3.40 27.61 16.55
C LEU A 930 -4.33 26.84 17.49
N ALA A 931 -4.36 25.51 17.40
CA ALA A 931 -5.24 24.70 18.24
C ALA A 931 -4.47 23.60 19.00
N PRO A 932 -4.84 23.32 20.27
CA PRO A 932 -4.24 22.21 21.01
C PRO A 932 -4.55 20.86 20.37
N LEU A 933 -3.54 20.00 20.24
CA LEU A 933 -3.74 18.66 19.66
C LEU A 933 -4.77 17.83 20.42
N SER A 934 -4.89 18.04 21.73
CA SER A 934 -5.89 17.40 22.59
C SER A 934 -7.32 17.61 22.16
N GLU A 935 -7.61 18.75 21.53
CA GLU A 935 -8.93 19.08 21.02
C GLU A 935 -9.09 18.72 19.53
N LEU A 936 -8.04 18.23 18.86
CA LEU A 936 -8.04 17.90 17.42
C LEU A 936 -8.18 16.40 17.13
N LEU A 937 -8.21 15.56 18.15
CA LEU A 937 -8.51 14.14 18.02
C LEU A 937 -9.85 13.94 17.27
N GLY A 938 -9.82 13.20 16.16
CA GLY A 938 -10.98 12.97 15.30
C GLY A 938 -11.49 14.21 14.53
N TYR A 939 -10.71 15.29 14.44
CA TYR A 939 -11.15 16.54 13.81
C TYR A 939 -11.49 16.37 12.32
N SER A 940 -10.78 15.51 11.59
CA SER A 940 -11.07 15.23 10.16
C SER A 940 -12.52 14.79 9.93
N SER A 941 -13.00 13.84 10.74
CA SER A 941 -14.38 13.35 10.68
C SER A 941 -15.39 14.44 11.06
N ALA A 942 -15.08 15.23 12.09
CA ALA A 942 -15.93 16.34 12.51
C ALA A 942 -16.02 17.44 11.44
N LEU A 943 -14.89 17.84 10.86
CA LEU A 943 -14.82 18.86 9.81
C LEU A 943 -15.60 18.42 8.58
N ARG A 944 -15.41 17.18 8.10
CA ARG A 944 -16.19 16.61 6.99
C ARG A 944 -17.69 16.65 7.27
N SER A 945 -18.12 16.32 8.49
CA SER A 945 -19.53 16.41 8.86
C SER A 945 -20.06 17.84 8.87
N LEU A 946 -19.26 18.82 9.31
CA LEU A 946 -19.65 20.24 9.40
C LEU A 946 -19.73 20.92 8.03
N SER A 947 -18.88 20.49 7.10
CA SER A 947 -18.75 21.07 5.76
C SER A 947 -19.40 20.23 4.66
N SER A 948 -20.15 19.17 4.99
CA SER A 948 -20.65 18.19 4.02
C SER A 948 -19.56 17.60 3.12
N GLY A 949 -18.34 17.45 3.64
CA GLY A 949 -17.16 16.95 2.92
C GLY A 949 -16.41 17.99 2.06
N LEU A 950 -16.88 19.24 2.00
CA LEU A 950 -16.29 20.28 1.14
C LEU A 950 -15.10 21.03 1.75
N ALA A 951 -14.88 20.92 3.06
CA ALA A 951 -13.75 21.55 3.74
C ALA A 951 -12.59 20.59 3.89
N SER A 952 -11.41 21.17 3.97
CA SER A 952 -10.15 20.47 4.15
C SER A 952 -9.31 21.21 5.17
N PHE A 953 -8.37 20.50 5.78
CA PHE A 953 -7.42 21.13 6.68
C PHE A 953 -6.04 20.50 6.51
N THR A 954 -5.04 21.28 6.84
CA THR A 954 -3.68 20.81 7.08
C THR A 954 -3.30 21.20 8.51
N MET A 955 -2.44 20.43 9.14
CA MET A 955 -1.92 20.76 10.46
C MET A 955 -0.44 20.41 10.57
N GLU A 956 0.32 21.28 11.23
CA GLU A 956 1.74 21.09 11.51
C GLU A 956 2.02 21.42 12.97
N PHE A 957 3.01 20.75 13.58
CA PHE A 957 3.41 21.09 14.94
C PHE A 957 4.01 22.49 14.98
N HIS A 958 3.50 23.36 15.85
CA HIS A 958 3.96 24.74 15.99
C HIS A 958 4.85 24.92 17.22
N SER A 959 4.29 24.67 18.41
CA SER A 959 5.01 24.86 19.68
C SER A 959 4.32 24.15 20.84
N ASN A 960 5.00 24.07 21.98
CA ASN A 960 4.39 23.64 23.24
C ASN A 960 3.87 24.85 24.02
N ARG A 961 2.65 24.77 24.54
CA ARG A 961 1.99 25.85 25.28
C ARG A 961 1.66 25.39 26.70
N GLN A 962 1.83 26.29 27.67
CA GLN A 962 1.44 26.04 29.06
C GLN A 962 -0.07 25.81 29.16
N MET A 963 -0.45 24.76 29.88
CA MET A 963 -1.85 24.43 30.12
C MET A 963 -2.44 25.31 31.22
N THR A 964 -3.74 25.54 31.18
CA THR A 964 -4.46 26.11 32.34
C THR A 964 -4.58 25.04 33.43
N PRO A 965 -4.71 25.40 34.72
CA PRO A 965 -4.85 24.41 35.80
C PRO A 965 -6.02 23.43 35.58
N TYR A 966 -7.13 23.92 34.99
CA TYR A 966 -8.28 23.09 34.66
C TYR A 966 -7.97 22.08 33.53
N ASP A 967 -7.33 22.54 32.46
CA ASP A 967 -6.96 21.68 31.34
C ASP A 967 -5.85 20.67 31.75
N GLU A 968 -4.94 21.09 32.62
CA GLU A 968 -3.90 20.24 33.21
C GLU A 968 -4.53 19.07 33.99
N GLU A 969 -5.49 19.35 34.87
CA GLU A 969 -6.20 18.31 35.64
C GLU A 969 -6.98 17.36 34.71
N LYS A 970 -7.64 17.90 33.68
CA LYS A 970 -8.33 17.12 32.64
C LYS A 970 -7.36 16.20 31.89
N ALA A 971 -6.18 16.69 31.53
CA ALA A 971 -5.15 15.90 30.85
C ALA A 971 -4.55 14.82 31.75
N ILE A 972 -4.25 15.14 33.01
CA ILE A 972 -3.79 14.16 33.99
C ILE A 972 -4.81 13.03 34.11
N LYS A 973 -6.09 13.37 34.32
CA LYS A 973 -7.16 12.38 34.43
C LYS A 973 -7.35 11.53 33.18
N ALA A 974 -7.18 12.13 31.99
CA ALA A 974 -7.27 11.39 30.73
C ALA A 974 -6.12 10.39 30.55
N VAL A 975 -4.91 10.73 31.00
CA VAL A 975 -3.72 9.87 30.87
C VAL A 975 -3.65 8.81 31.98
N THR A 976 -3.91 9.19 33.24
CA THR A 976 -3.81 8.27 34.39
C THR A 976 -5.09 7.48 34.65
N GLY A 977 -6.23 7.96 34.13
CA GLY A 977 -7.56 7.43 34.45
C GLY A 977 -8.12 7.86 35.81
N PHE A 978 -7.37 8.66 36.59
CA PHE A 978 -7.71 9.06 37.96
C PHE A 978 -7.89 10.57 38.12
#